data_AF-S4NM21-F1
#
_entry.id   AF-S4NM21-F1
#
_cell.length_a   1.000
_cell.length_b   1.000
_cell.length_c   1.000
_cell.angle_alpha   90.00
_cell.angle_beta   90.00
_cell.angle_gamma   90.00
#
_symmetry.space_group_name_H-M   'P 1'
#
loop_
_entity.id
_entity.type
_entity.pdbx_description
1 polymer ?
#
loop_
_entity_poly.entity_id
_entity_poly.type
_entity_poly.pdbx_seq_one_letter_code
_entity_poly.pdbx_strand_id
1 'polypeptide(L)'
;MKKKQLIYWISLVMGMFLLAIGGGNFAKADTAANVDSAIVTGVKLTAQKDTLDAWDAAILATSDGGITDAQADNAYQDIVTTNGFLSGNTQNLSGVSNVAGVIGLRALDKDPANVEKKDLVGQVINDPQAKIDKPSLYTLVNDLEALSTGSYGKTSEAARATLTAKILADRDATSGIWTSTWGDVDLTGRAIQALSMNMNQPGVPAAIQKAVTVVENNYYQQNGGFGNKTNQEDQYNNITMVNALAAAGVDVYTSLNGKPGYVAPVQRLLDQKDISADSNSMLLQQATYTLEQARFTKDGGQGWIFDFAKNPTFRPRELAQLNAAANTKQQAINNDSQASAGDKATAINTINQTLENYITKINADTTSEAAIADRAVGVAEMNNVKVVDSSAESSSATTINNNYTTIINSTPSASSPSAASSSSTTTTVTKPTTTKKSKSAKGSVVYGLTTLKLYKSTNFTKHNLAKTYKKQHRTNRPMFLVLRQVTSKQGHAVYRVKDMKSGKTGYMLSARKYLTGAYYSAKVTRVKVINPKGINESNYLDLTNKKQHVKKNKSLSVQKVVGYGHTTRLLLTNGRYISANKKLVMATKIAKTSGQNTDTVETPVTPAPSTSSSSSSTTTSTSTSTTTNPAGTSSSTSNGSNNTPTNGSGNNSSNSGSNTNPTTETVTVSVNANGSVIASGSVTVSKGATALDALNTLAAQHGLSITTVGSGITAYVKGINGYNAGPAGTMTGWLYSINGNQPNTSIGAYVVANGDRISLNYNK
;
A
#
# COMPACT_ATOMS: atom_id res chain seq x y z
N MET A 1 45.88 -21.52 -18.55
CA MET A 1 45.79 -22.25 -17.26
C MET A 1 45.24 -23.67 -17.47
N LYS A 2 45.11 -24.50 -16.41
CA LYS A 2 44.86 -25.97 -16.51
C LYS A 2 43.38 -26.35 -16.46
N LYS A 3 43.04 -27.50 -17.07
CA LYS A 3 41.68 -28.10 -17.27
C LYS A 3 40.73 -28.18 -16.06
N LYS A 4 41.17 -27.89 -14.83
CA LYS A 4 40.31 -27.91 -13.62
C LYS A 4 39.24 -26.81 -13.60
N GLN A 5 39.48 -25.64 -14.23
CA GLN A 5 38.45 -24.58 -14.32
C GLN A 5 37.21 -25.04 -15.09
N LEU A 6 37.36 -25.78 -16.20
CA LEU A 6 36.24 -26.21 -17.05
C LEU A 6 35.21 -27.08 -16.31
N ILE A 7 35.66 -27.91 -15.37
CA ILE A 7 34.78 -28.76 -14.54
C ILE A 7 34.05 -27.94 -13.47
N TYR A 8 34.67 -26.86 -12.98
CA TYR A 8 34.05 -25.93 -12.04
C TYR A 8 32.92 -25.11 -12.71
N TRP A 9 33.12 -24.70 -13.97
CA TRP A 9 32.10 -24.02 -14.79
C TRP A 9 30.84 -24.88 -15.01
N ILE A 10 31.00 -26.15 -15.38
CA ILE A 10 29.88 -27.09 -15.56
C ILE A 10 29.10 -27.29 -14.24
N SER A 11 29.78 -27.19 -13.10
CA SER A 11 29.15 -27.31 -11.77
C SER A 11 28.32 -26.09 -11.38
N LEU A 12 28.65 -24.89 -11.88
CA LEU A 12 27.94 -23.65 -11.54
C LEU A 12 26.67 -23.45 -12.39
N VAL A 13 26.73 -23.77 -13.69
CA VAL A 13 25.58 -23.66 -14.63
C VAL A 13 24.39 -24.51 -14.18
N MET A 14 24.65 -25.65 -13.51
CA MET A 14 23.60 -26.54 -13.02
C MET A 14 22.71 -25.89 -11.94
N GLY A 15 23.18 -24.83 -11.27
CA GLY A 15 22.41 -24.09 -10.25
C GLY A 15 21.20 -23.33 -10.79
N MET A 16 21.17 -23.01 -12.10
CA MET A 16 20.02 -22.40 -12.78
C MET A 16 19.13 -23.42 -13.51
N PHE A 17 19.47 -24.71 -13.52
CA PHE A 17 18.99 -25.64 -14.56
C PHE A 17 18.15 -26.85 -14.11
N LEU A 18 17.61 -26.85 -12.88
CA LEU A 18 16.68 -27.90 -12.41
C LEU A 18 15.39 -27.36 -11.79
N LEU A 19 14.50 -26.81 -12.64
CA LEU A 19 13.05 -26.84 -12.38
C LEU A 19 12.15 -26.70 -13.63
N ALA A 20 12.70 -26.82 -14.85
CA ALA A 20 11.98 -26.53 -16.09
C ALA A 20 12.33 -27.42 -17.30
N ILE A 21 12.51 -28.73 -17.11
CA ILE A 21 12.27 -29.78 -18.12
C ILE A 21 11.87 -31.05 -17.36
N GLY A 22 10.73 -31.65 -17.74
CA GLY A 22 10.16 -32.82 -17.06
C GLY A 22 8.63 -32.80 -17.14
N GLY A 23 8.05 -33.60 -18.03
CA GLY A 23 6.60 -33.65 -18.24
C GLY A 23 5.86 -34.27 -17.05
N GLY A 24 5.33 -33.43 -16.16
CA GLY A 24 4.56 -33.86 -14.99
C GLY A 24 4.03 -32.65 -14.20
N ASN A 25 2.97 -32.86 -13.42
CA ASN A 25 2.29 -31.79 -12.67
C ASN A 25 3.07 -31.33 -11.43
N PHE A 26 4.23 -30.72 -11.62
CA PHE A 26 4.93 -29.98 -10.57
C PHE A 26 4.41 -28.55 -10.50
N ALA A 27 4.14 -28.07 -9.28
CA ALA A 27 3.63 -26.71 -9.07
C ALA A 27 4.72 -25.67 -9.43
N LYS A 28 4.36 -24.67 -10.25
CA LYS A 28 5.26 -23.55 -10.57
C LYS A 28 5.69 -22.87 -9.26
N ALA A 29 7.01 -22.72 -9.07
CA ALA A 29 7.57 -22.09 -7.88
C ALA A 29 7.06 -20.65 -7.70
N ASP A 30 6.99 -20.18 -6.45
CA ASP A 30 6.62 -18.81 -6.13
C ASP A 30 7.70 -17.86 -6.68
N THR A 31 7.28 -16.88 -7.50
CA THR A 31 8.12 -15.79 -8.00
C THR A 31 8.87 -15.09 -6.86
N ALA A 32 8.35 -15.09 -5.64
CA ALA A 32 9.07 -14.68 -4.43
C ALA A 32 10.44 -15.37 -4.28
N ALA A 33 10.43 -16.71 -4.19
CA ALA A 33 11.62 -17.51 -3.92
C ALA A 33 12.62 -17.48 -5.08
N ASN A 34 12.12 -17.31 -6.31
CA ASN A 34 12.97 -17.11 -7.48
C ASN A 34 13.71 -15.76 -7.42
N VAL A 35 13.05 -14.69 -6.96
CA VAL A 35 13.71 -13.40 -6.69
C VAL A 35 14.75 -13.53 -5.58
N ASP A 36 14.43 -14.16 -4.45
CA ASP A 36 15.39 -14.39 -3.35
C ASP A 36 16.62 -15.18 -3.83
N SER A 37 16.44 -16.23 -4.63
CA SER A 37 17.53 -17.05 -5.19
C SER A 37 18.42 -16.25 -6.16
N ALA A 38 17.82 -15.41 -7.00
CA ALA A 38 18.55 -14.54 -7.92
C ALA A 38 19.35 -13.45 -7.17
N ILE A 39 18.79 -12.86 -6.11
CA ILE A 39 19.50 -11.92 -5.22
C ILE A 39 20.70 -12.60 -4.57
N VAL A 40 20.52 -13.77 -3.96
CA VAL A 40 21.61 -14.54 -3.33
C VAL A 40 22.72 -14.85 -4.35
N THR A 41 22.36 -15.12 -5.60
CA THR A 41 23.32 -15.36 -6.69
C THR A 41 24.09 -14.09 -7.07
N GLY A 42 23.40 -12.97 -7.29
CA GLY A 42 24.04 -11.68 -7.65
C GLY A 42 24.93 -11.12 -6.55
N VAL A 43 24.46 -11.16 -5.29
CA VAL A 43 25.23 -10.77 -4.10
C VAL A 43 26.48 -11.65 -3.96
N LYS A 44 26.37 -12.97 -4.19
CA LYS A 44 27.52 -13.88 -4.15
C LYS A 44 28.54 -13.57 -5.25
N LEU A 45 28.11 -13.29 -6.48
CA LEU A 45 29.02 -12.93 -7.57
C LEU A 45 29.73 -11.60 -7.30
N THR A 46 28.99 -10.61 -6.79
CA THR A 46 29.55 -9.33 -6.32
C THR A 46 30.61 -9.55 -5.23
N ALA A 47 30.29 -10.36 -4.21
CA ALA A 47 31.19 -10.69 -3.10
C ALA A 47 32.45 -11.48 -3.49
N GLN A 48 32.57 -11.94 -4.74
CA GLN A 48 33.69 -12.72 -5.27
C GLN A 48 34.63 -11.91 -6.19
N LYS A 49 34.41 -10.60 -6.36
CA LYS A 49 35.32 -9.71 -7.08
C LYS A 49 36.59 -9.41 -6.27
N ASP A 50 37.73 -9.29 -6.94
CA ASP A 50 39.01 -8.86 -6.32
C ASP A 50 39.01 -7.36 -5.95
N THR A 51 38.28 -6.54 -6.72
CA THR A 51 38.04 -5.11 -6.48
C THR A 51 36.53 -4.86 -6.53
N LEU A 52 36.01 -4.13 -5.53
CA LEU A 52 34.62 -3.77 -5.38
C LEU A 52 34.43 -2.27 -5.66
N ASP A 53 33.56 -1.93 -6.61
CA ASP A 53 33.23 -0.52 -6.86
C ASP A 53 32.15 0.02 -5.90
N ALA A 54 31.79 1.30 -6.05
CA ALA A 54 30.78 1.96 -5.23
C ALA A 54 29.37 1.32 -5.30
N TRP A 55 29.02 0.68 -6.43
CA TRP A 55 27.75 -0.03 -6.60
C TRP A 55 27.81 -1.44 -6.03
N ASP A 56 28.96 -2.11 -6.13
CA ASP A 56 29.22 -3.36 -5.41
C ASP A 56 29.09 -3.17 -3.90
N ALA A 57 29.67 -2.09 -3.35
CA ALA A 57 29.51 -1.72 -1.95
C ALA A 57 28.02 -1.52 -1.58
N ALA A 58 27.26 -0.82 -2.43
CA ALA A 58 25.83 -0.60 -2.22
C ALA A 58 25.01 -1.91 -2.28
N ILE A 59 25.35 -2.84 -3.17
CA ILE A 59 24.75 -4.17 -3.26
C ILE A 59 25.04 -5.00 -1.99
N LEU A 60 26.30 -5.06 -1.55
CA LEU A 60 26.69 -5.84 -0.36
C LEU A 60 26.06 -5.25 0.91
N ALA A 61 26.13 -3.93 1.11
CA ALA A 61 25.55 -3.25 2.27
C ALA A 61 24.01 -3.34 2.32
N THR A 62 23.33 -3.49 1.18
CA THR A 62 21.87 -3.74 1.12
C THR A 62 21.50 -5.22 1.06
N SER A 63 22.46 -6.15 1.13
CA SER A 63 22.22 -7.60 1.13
C SER A 63 21.83 -8.17 2.50
N ASP A 64 21.34 -9.41 2.54
CA ASP A 64 21.00 -10.09 3.80
C ASP A 64 22.21 -10.42 4.68
N GLY A 65 23.41 -10.48 4.10
CA GLY A 65 24.67 -10.71 4.82
C GLY A 65 25.38 -9.42 5.25
N GLY A 66 24.95 -8.26 4.73
CA GLY A 66 25.69 -7.01 4.82
C GLY A 66 27.00 -7.03 4.02
N ILE A 67 27.80 -5.97 4.19
CA ILE A 67 29.19 -5.90 3.71
C ILE A 67 30.13 -6.20 4.88
N THR A 68 31.18 -6.97 4.64
CA THR A 68 32.21 -7.26 5.67
C THR A 68 33.28 -6.17 5.71
N ASP A 69 33.95 -5.97 6.85
CA ASP A 69 34.99 -4.95 7.03
C ASP A 69 36.05 -4.97 5.90
N ALA A 70 36.54 -6.16 5.53
CA ALA A 70 37.53 -6.31 4.46
C ALA A 70 37.00 -5.92 3.07
N GLN A 71 35.71 -6.14 2.80
CA GLN A 71 35.04 -5.69 1.57
C GLN A 71 34.75 -4.18 1.61
N ALA A 72 34.43 -3.65 2.79
CA ALA A 72 34.20 -2.24 3.01
C ALA A 72 35.48 -1.41 2.84
N ASP A 73 36.61 -1.92 3.35
CA ASP A 73 37.94 -1.33 3.12
C ASP A 73 38.37 -1.43 1.66
N ASN A 74 38.17 -2.60 1.01
CA ASN A 74 38.45 -2.77 -0.43
C ASN A 74 37.68 -1.74 -1.28
N ALA A 75 36.38 -1.59 -1.06
CA ALA A 75 35.56 -0.62 -1.78
C ALA A 75 35.87 0.84 -1.40
N TYR A 76 36.24 1.12 -0.14
CA TYR A 76 36.70 2.46 0.24
C TYR A 76 37.97 2.85 -0.54
N GLN A 77 38.94 1.93 -0.64
CA GLN A 77 40.18 2.16 -1.38
C GLN A 77 39.93 2.35 -2.88
N ASP A 78 39.03 1.58 -3.51
CA ASP A 78 38.61 1.85 -4.89
C ASP A 78 38.00 3.25 -5.03
N ILE A 79 37.01 3.60 -4.19
CA ILE A 79 36.32 4.91 -4.28
C ILE A 79 37.30 6.09 -4.15
N VAL A 80 38.25 6.06 -3.20
CA VAL A 80 39.19 7.19 -3.02
C VAL A 80 40.27 7.25 -4.11
N THR A 81 40.64 6.11 -4.72
CA THR A 81 41.69 6.07 -5.75
C THR A 81 41.16 6.30 -7.17
N THR A 82 39.95 5.82 -7.50
CA THR A 82 39.35 5.95 -8.84
C THR A 82 38.61 7.27 -9.03
N ASN A 83 38.04 7.86 -7.97
CA ASN A 83 37.42 9.18 -8.05
C ASN A 83 38.49 10.28 -8.22
N GLY A 84 38.40 11.08 -9.29
CA GLY A 84 39.40 12.12 -9.60
C GLY A 84 39.50 13.24 -8.55
N PHE A 85 38.39 13.61 -7.90
CA PHE A 85 38.41 14.63 -6.84
C PHE A 85 39.03 14.10 -5.53
N LEU A 86 38.69 12.86 -5.14
CA LEU A 86 39.24 12.22 -3.94
C LEU A 86 40.72 11.85 -4.09
N SER A 87 41.12 11.28 -5.23
CA SER A 87 42.53 10.99 -5.53
C SER A 87 43.36 12.23 -5.83
N GLY A 88 42.73 13.30 -6.34
CA GLY A 88 43.42 14.48 -6.89
C GLY A 88 43.87 14.33 -8.36
N ASN A 89 43.56 13.20 -9.00
CA ASN A 89 43.86 12.98 -10.42
C ASN A 89 42.86 13.72 -11.33
N THR A 90 43.36 14.40 -12.35
CA THR A 90 42.55 15.22 -13.29
C THR A 90 41.70 14.41 -14.28
N GLN A 91 41.59 13.09 -14.12
CA GLN A 91 40.73 12.20 -14.90
C GLN A 91 39.25 12.39 -14.50
N ASN A 92 38.68 13.52 -14.89
CA ASN A 92 37.34 13.95 -14.51
C ASN A 92 36.25 13.19 -15.30
N LEU A 93 35.89 12.00 -14.81
CA LEU A 93 34.78 11.19 -15.32
C LEU A 93 33.41 11.83 -14.96
N SER A 94 33.08 12.88 -15.72
CA SER A 94 31.73 13.35 -16.08
C SER A 94 30.66 13.40 -14.97
N GLY A 95 31.04 13.77 -13.74
CA GLY A 95 30.14 13.91 -12.59
C GLY A 95 29.65 12.58 -11.99
N VAL A 96 29.42 11.56 -12.83
CA VAL A 96 28.97 10.22 -12.43
C VAL A 96 29.91 9.56 -11.41
N SER A 97 31.22 9.81 -11.50
CA SER A 97 32.20 9.32 -10.51
C SER A 97 32.01 9.93 -9.11
N ASN A 98 31.49 11.16 -9.01
CA ASN A 98 31.13 11.78 -7.72
C ASN A 98 29.81 11.23 -7.20
N VAL A 99 28.80 11.06 -8.07
CA VAL A 99 27.50 10.45 -7.73
C VAL A 99 27.68 9.03 -7.20
N ALA A 100 28.44 8.19 -7.90
CA ALA A 100 28.78 6.84 -7.47
C ALA A 100 29.53 6.87 -6.13
N GLY A 101 30.56 7.72 -6.00
CA GLY A 101 31.29 7.88 -4.74
C GLY A 101 30.39 8.26 -3.55
N VAL A 102 29.44 9.19 -3.71
CA VAL A 102 28.47 9.54 -2.65
C VAL A 102 27.62 8.33 -2.25
N ILE A 103 27.10 7.56 -3.22
CA ILE A 103 26.27 6.38 -2.97
C ILE A 103 27.08 5.29 -2.24
N GLY A 104 28.29 4.98 -2.73
CA GLY A 104 29.18 3.98 -2.13
C GLY A 104 29.62 4.37 -0.72
N LEU A 105 30.05 5.62 -0.50
CA LEU A 105 30.46 6.09 0.82
C LEU A 105 29.32 6.01 1.85
N ARG A 106 28.05 6.21 1.44
CA ARG A 106 26.90 6.00 2.32
C ARG A 106 26.60 4.52 2.59
N ALA A 107 26.84 3.63 1.62
CA ALA A 107 26.78 2.18 1.84
C ALA A 107 27.84 1.70 2.85
N LEU A 108 28.98 2.40 2.93
CA LEU A 108 30.09 2.16 3.86
C LEU A 108 29.97 2.92 5.20
N ASP A 109 28.79 3.51 5.48
CA ASP A 109 28.47 4.49 6.53
C ASP A 109 29.57 5.55 6.80
N LYS A 110 30.21 6.03 5.74
CA LYS A 110 31.08 7.21 5.78
C LYS A 110 30.26 8.48 5.54
N ASP A 111 30.85 9.63 5.86
CA ASP A 111 30.32 10.94 5.49
C ASP A 111 30.94 11.41 4.16
N PRO A 112 30.20 11.39 3.04
CA PRO A 112 30.70 11.88 1.76
C PRO A 112 30.92 13.41 1.74
N ALA A 113 30.46 14.16 2.75
CA ALA A 113 30.82 15.57 2.90
C ALA A 113 32.18 15.78 3.60
N ASN A 114 32.84 14.72 4.08
CA ASN A 114 34.13 14.80 4.77
C ASN A 114 34.97 13.52 4.58
N VAL A 115 35.42 13.29 3.35
CA VAL A 115 36.36 12.21 2.99
C VAL A 115 37.76 12.79 2.97
N GLU A 116 38.61 12.44 3.93
CA GLU A 116 40.01 12.94 3.98
C GLU A 116 40.11 14.48 3.91
N LYS A 117 39.14 15.17 4.54
CA LYS A 117 38.94 16.64 4.52
C LYS A 117 38.46 17.22 3.17
N LYS A 118 38.00 16.38 2.24
CA LYS A 118 37.37 16.75 0.97
C LYS A 118 35.84 16.55 1.04
N ASP A 119 35.11 17.49 0.45
CA ASP A 119 33.65 17.48 0.38
C ASP A 119 33.17 17.02 -1.01
N LEU A 120 32.83 15.73 -1.13
CA LEU A 120 32.34 15.13 -2.39
C LEU A 120 30.88 15.53 -2.67
N VAL A 121 30.08 15.68 -1.62
CA VAL A 121 28.71 16.20 -1.74
C VAL A 121 28.74 17.63 -2.29
N GLY A 122 29.70 18.44 -1.86
CA GLY A 122 29.99 19.76 -2.38
C GLY A 122 30.33 19.78 -3.86
N GLN A 123 30.89 18.70 -4.42
CA GLN A 123 31.06 18.56 -5.87
C GLN A 123 29.72 18.33 -6.57
N VAL A 124 28.88 17.41 -6.06
CA VAL A 124 27.56 17.10 -6.65
C VAL A 124 26.61 18.30 -6.56
N ILE A 125 26.60 19.03 -5.44
CA ILE A 125 25.88 20.32 -5.30
C ILE A 125 26.34 21.34 -6.35
N ASN A 126 27.58 21.23 -6.84
CA ASN A 126 28.19 22.23 -7.70
C ASN A 126 28.41 21.81 -9.15
N ASP A 127 27.97 20.63 -9.61
CA ASP A 127 28.24 20.13 -10.96
C ASP A 127 27.95 21.21 -12.04
N PRO A 128 28.98 21.65 -12.80
CA PRO A 128 28.77 22.53 -13.94
C PRO A 128 27.75 22.01 -14.95
N GLN A 129 27.66 20.69 -15.16
CA GLN A 129 26.73 20.06 -16.10
C GLN A 129 25.27 20.19 -15.64
N ALA A 130 25.00 20.29 -14.34
CA ALA A 130 23.67 20.57 -13.80
C ALA A 130 23.29 22.07 -13.88
N LYS A 131 24.28 22.94 -14.13
CA LYS A 131 24.14 24.40 -14.10
C LYS A 131 24.03 25.06 -15.48
N ILE A 132 24.35 24.37 -16.58
CA ILE A 132 24.11 24.88 -17.95
C ILE A 132 22.61 25.09 -18.24
N ASP A 133 22.29 25.86 -19.27
CA ASP A 133 20.92 26.26 -19.65
C ASP A 133 19.99 25.07 -19.92
N LYS A 134 20.53 24.00 -20.52
CA LYS A 134 19.82 22.75 -20.84
C LYS A 134 20.66 21.55 -20.36
N PRO A 135 20.63 21.26 -19.05
CA PRO A 135 21.39 20.14 -18.48
C PRO A 135 20.79 18.82 -18.96
N SER A 136 21.60 17.76 -19.04
CA SER A 136 21.06 16.45 -19.41
C SER A 136 20.18 15.89 -18.29
N LEU A 137 19.10 15.19 -18.63
CA LEU A 137 18.26 14.55 -17.62
C LEU A 137 19.05 13.56 -16.77
N TYR A 138 20.01 12.82 -17.36
CA TYR A 138 20.91 11.93 -16.64
C TYR A 138 21.71 12.67 -15.56
N THR A 139 22.26 13.85 -15.86
CA THR A 139 22.93 14.68 -14.85
C THR A 139 21.98 15.00 -13.70
N LEU A 140 20.79 15.52 -14.03
CA LEU A 140 19.81 15.94 -13.01
C LEU A 140 19.36 14.80 -12.09
N VAL A 141 19.06 13.61 -12.65
CA VAL A 141 18.59 12.45 -11.87
C VAL A 141 19.72 11.82 -11.07
N ASN A 142 20.93 11.70 -11.63
CA ASN A 142 22.10 11.17 -10.94
C ASN A 142 22.48 12.06 -9.73
N ASP A 143 22.51 13.38 -9.90
CA ASP A 143 22.77 14.32 -8.80
C ASP A 143 21.66 14.28 -7.74
N LEU A 144 20.39 14.20 -8.17
CA LEU A 144 19.27 14.10 -7.25
C LEU A 144 19.30 12.79 -6.44
N GLU A 145 19.68 11.68 -7.07
CA GLU A 145 19.88 10.38 -6.40
C GLU A 145 20.98 10.47 -5.35
N ALA A 146 22.19 10.91 -5.73
CA ALA A 146 23.32 11.08 -4.81
C ALA A 146 22.97 11.98 -3.62
N LEU A 147 22.42 13.17 -3.84
CA LEU A 147 22.03 14.07 -2.77
C LEU A 147 20.86 13.55 -1.91
N SER A 148 20.07 12.59 -2.42
CA SER A 148 18.92 12.02 -1.70
C SER A 148 19.24 10.79 -0.86
N THR A 149 20.43 10.20 -1.00
CA THR A 149 20.94 9.09 -0.14
C THR A 149 21.06 9.45 1.34
N GLY A 150 21.08 10.75 1.67
CA GLY A 150 21.29 11.28 3.01
C GLY A 150 20.61 12.62 3.24
N SER A 151 21.13 13.39 4.20
CA SER A 151 20.72 14.77 4.47
C SER A 151 21.92 15.63 4.83
N TYR A 152 22.60 16.14 3.80
CA TYR A 152 23.88 16.84 3.90
C TYR A 152 23.70 18.35 4.18
N GLY A 153 22.84 18.66 5.15
CA GLY A 153 22.54 20.03 5.57
C GLY A 153 21.76 20.86 4.54
N LYS A 154 21.56 22.15 4.89
CA LYS A 154 20.61 23.04 4.20
C LYS A 154 20.92 23.27 2.72
N THR A 155 22.20 23.36 2.35
CA THR A 155 22.64 23.59 0.97
C THR A 155 22.27 22.41 0.08
N SER A 156 22.46 21.17 0.57
CA SER A 156 22.05 19.96 -0.13
C SER A 156 20.54 19.89 -0.32
N GLU A 157 19.75 20.19 0.72
CA GLU A 157 18.28 20.18 0.59
C GLU A 157 17.76 21.24 -0.40
N ALA A 158 18.43 22.40 -0.50
CA ALA A 158 18.13 23.42 -1.52
C ALA A 158 18.53 22.98 -2.94
N ALA A 159 19.67 22.29 -3.10
CA ALA A 159 20.08 21.69 -4.36
C ALA A 159 19.09 20.60 -4.82
N ARG A 160 18.70 19.67 -3.93
CA ARG A 160 17.66 18.65 -4.17
C ARG A 160 16.34 19.25 -4.62
N ALA A 161 15.91 20.36 -4.01
CA ALA A 161 14.70 21.07 -4.41
C ALA A 161 14.82 21.66 -5.82
N THR A 162 15.98 22.22 -6.16
CA THR A 162 16.28 22.79 -7.47
C THR A 162 16.32 21.71 -8.57
N LEU A 163 17.02 20.61 -8.33
CA LEU A 163 17.12 19.46 -9.23
C LEU A 163 15.74 18.82 -9.46
N THR A 164 14.96 18.62 -8.38
CA THR A 164 13.58 18.12 -8.47
C THR A 164 12.70 19.03 -9.33
N ALA A 165 12.80 20.35 -9.16
CA ALA A 165 12.06 21.31 -9.98
C ALA A 165 12.48 21.25 -11.47
N LYS A 166 13.79 21.12 -11.77
CA LYS A 166 14.28 20.94 -13.15
C LYS A 166 13.74 19.65 -13.78
N ILE A 167 13.85 18.50 -13.10
CA ILE A 167 13.32 17.21 -13.59
C ILE A 167 11.80 17.29 -13.82
N LEU A 168 11.06 17.93 -12.93
CA LEU A 168 9.61 18.12 -13.10
C LEU A 168 9.25 19.02 -14.29
N ALA A 169 10.16 19.92 -14.74
CA ALA A 169 9.97 20.76 -15.91
C ALA A 169 10.40 20.06 -17.23
N ASP A 170 11.33 19.11 -17.18
CA ASP A 170 11.90 18.39 -18.34
C ASP A 170 10.95 17.34 -18.98
N ARG A 171 9.76 17.12 -18.41
CA ARG A 171 8.75 16.22 -19.00
C ARG A 171 8.23 16.75 -20.32
N ASP A 172 8.06 15.88 -21.31
CA ASP A 172 7.28 16.19 -22.51
C ASP A 172 5.88 16.64 -22.10
N ALA A 173 5.47 17.83 -22.56
CA ALA A 173 4.18 18.42 -22.22
C ALA A 173 2.98 17.54 -22.65
N THR A 174 3.15 16.74 -23.72
CA THR A 174 2.10 15.90 -24.31
C THR A 174 1.84 14.67 -23.43
N SER A 175 2.81 13.76 -23.40
CA SER A 175 2.73 12.50 -22.64
C SER A 175 2.86 12.72 -21.13
N GLY A 176 3.62 13.73 -20.68
CA GLY A 176 3.93 13.99 -19.27
C GLY A 176 4.93 13.01 -18.65
N ILE A 177 5.74 12.36 -19.49
CA ILE A 177 6.88 11.54 -19.09
C ILE A 177 8.18 12.12 -19.66
N TRP A 178 9.31 11.47 -19.42
CA TRP A 178 10.62 11.93 -19.83
C TRP A 178 11.09 11.16 -21.06
N THR A 179 11.18 11.83 -22.21
CA THR A 179 11.62 11.19 -23.46
C THR A 179 12.46 12.12 -24.30
N SER A 180 13.45 11.57 -24.98
CA SER A 180 14.26 12.23 -26.00
C SER A 180 13.86 11.72 -27.40
N THR A 181 14.68 12.07 -28.40
CA THR A 181 14.63 11.49 -29.75
C THR A 181 15.19 10.07 -29.84
N TRP A 182 15.96 9.63 -28.83
CA TRP A 182 16.69 8.35 -28.84
C TRP A 182 16.24 7.36 -27.75
N GLY A 183 15.44 7.79 -26.77
CA GLY A 183 14.98 6.95 -25.67
C GLY A 183 13.83 7.54 -24.87
N ASP A 184 13.14 6.69 -24.13
CA ASP A 184 11.88 6.99 -23.42
C ASP A 184 11.72 6.16 -22.14
N VAL A 185 11.93 4.84 -22.22
CA VAL A 185 11.75 3.91 -21.08
C VAL A 185 12.80 4.16 -19.99
N ASP A 186 14.10 4.09 -20.28
CA ASP A 186 15.16 4.37 -19.30
C ASP A 186 15.07 5.80 -18.74
N LEU A 187 14.86 6.81 -19.59
CA LEU A 187 14.71 8.21 -19.15
C LEU A 187 13.52 8.39 -18.19
N THR A 188 12.38 7.77 -18.49
CA THR A 188 11.20 7.78 -17.62
C THR A 188 11.44 7.00 -16.33
N GLY A 189 12.12 5.85 -16.41
CA GLY A 189 12.45 5.02 -15.26
C GLY A 189 13.41 5.74 -14.30
N ARG A 190 14.54 6.24 -14.80
CA ARG A 190 15.52 7.06 -14.03
C ARG A 190 14.85 8.25 -13.35
N ALA A 191 13.98 8.98 -14.06
CA ALA A 191 13.28 10.11 -13.47
C ALA A 191 12.27 9.67 -12.39
N ILE A 192 11.49 8.61 -12.60
CA ILE A 192 10.62 8.04 -11.56
C ILE A 192 11.44 7.60 -10.33
N GLN A 193 12.59 6.95 -10.53
CA GLN A 193 13.49 6.45 -9.48
C GLN A 193 14.01 7.60 -8.61
N ALA A 194 14.71 8.58 -9.19
CA ALA A 194 15.25 9.75 -8.49
C ALA A 194 14.17 10.58 -7.77
N LEU A 195 13.00 10.73 -8.40
CA LEU A 195 11.86 11.42 -7.81
C LEU A 195 11.20 10.61 -6.67
N SER A 196 11.27 9.29 -6.67
CA SER A 196 10.67 8.46 -5.61
C SER A 196 11.35 8.65 -4.25
N MET A 197 12.64 9.02 -4.22
CA MET A 197 13.36 9.47 -3.01
C MET A 197 12.90 10.85 -2.50
N ASN A 198 12.09 11.56 -3.29
CA ASN A 198 11.70 12.96 -3.12
C ASN A 198 10.18 13.16 -3.09
N MET A 199 9.42 12.10 -2.73
CA MET A 199 7.96 12.10 -2.60
C MET A 199 7.37 13.11 -1.60
N ASN A 200 8.21 13.73 -0.78
CA ASN A 200 7.84 14.85 0.09
C ASN A 200 7.78 16.21 -0.63
N GLN A 201 8.31 16.32 -1.85
CA GLN A 201 8.42 17.57 -2.58
C GLN A 201 7.17 17.88 -3.42
N PRO A 202 6.86 19.17 -3.69
CA PRO A 202 5.68 19.56 -4.47
C PRO A 202 5.65 18.95 -5.89
N GLY A 203 4.48 18.55 -6.36
CA GLY A 203 4.28 18.00 -7.71
C GLY A 203 4.76 16.55 -7.92
N VAL A 204 5.77 16.09 -7.16
CA VAL A 204 6.43 14.79 -7.35
C VAL A 204 5.47 13.59 -7.37
N PRO A 205 4.56 13.38 -6.39
CA PRO A 205 3.67 12.22 -6.40
C PRO A 205 2.71 12.19 -7.62
N ALA A 206 2.29 13.37 -8.09
CA ALA A 206 1.42 13.48 -9.27
C ALA A 206 2.18 13.24 -10.58
N ALA A 207 3.47 13.64 -10.64
CA ALA A 207 4.34 13.36 -11.78
C ALA A 207 4.60 11.86 -11.92
N ILE A 208 5.00 11.20 -10.83
CA ILE A 208 5.19 9.74 -10.78
C ILE A 208 3.88 9.03 -11.13
N GLN A 209 2.74 9.43 -10.54
CA GLN A 209 1.47 8.79 -10.85
C GLN A 209 1.08 8.90 -12.34
N LYS A 210 1.24 10.08 -12.97
CA LYS A 210 1.01 10.22 -14.43
C LYS A 210 1.96 9.32 -15.21
N ALA A 211 3.23 9.28 -14.84
CA ALA A 211 4.25 8.52 -15.54
C ALA A 211 4.02 7.00 -15.46
N VAL A 212 3.71 6.47 -14.28
CA VAL A 212 3.33 5.06 -14.08
C VAL A 212 2.11 4.70 -14.94
N THR A 213 1.09 5.55 -15.00
CA THR A 213 -0.09 5.32 -15.86
C THR A 213 0.26 5.32 -17.35
N VAL A 214 1.19 6.16 -17.81
CA VAL A 214 1.66 6.13 -19.21
C VAL A 214 2.46 4.86 -19.50
N VAL A 215 3.34 4.43 -18.58
CA VAL A 215 4.10 3.17 -18.68
C VAL A 215 3.19 1.96 -18.77
N GLU A 216 2.19 1.85 -17.87
CA GLU A 216 1.24 0.73 -17.82
C GLU A 216 0.39 0.57 -19.10
N ASN A 217 0.07 1.69 -19.77
CA ASN A 217 -0.82 1.69 -20.94
C ASN A 217 -0.08 1.60 -22.28
N ASN A 218 1.11 2.21 -22.39
CA ASN A 218 1.76 2.41 -23.69
C ASN A 218 3.04 1.58 -23.89
N TYR A 219 3.70 1.15 -22.81
CA TYR A 219 5.04 0.55 -22.87
C TYR A 219 5.09 -0.86 -22.24
N TYR A 220 4.29 -1.11 -21.20
CA TYR A 220 4.20 -2.41 -20.53
C TYR A 220 3.57 -3.49 -21.42
N GLN A 221 4.35 -4.53 -21.73
CA GLN A 221 3.99 -5.60 -22.66
C GLN A 221 3.42 -6.84 -21.97
N GLN A 222 2.77 -7.71 -22.76
CA GLN A 222 2.15 -8.94 -22.25
C GLN A 222 3.17 -9.93 -21.64
N ASN A 223 4.41 -9.95 -22.15
CA ASN A 223 5.50 -10.75 -21.58
C ASN A 223 6.03 -10.21 -20.23
N GLY A 224 5.51 -9.07 -19.75
CA GLY A 224 5.90 -8.43 -18.50
C GLY A 224 6.99 -7.37 -18.63
N GLY A 225 7.59 -7.22 -19.81
CA GLY A 225 8.63 -6.22 -20.08
C GLY A 225 8.09 -4.86 -20.51
N PHE A 226 9.00 -3.98 -20.92
CA PHE A 226 8.71 -2.61 -21.32
C PHE A 226 9.33 -2.34 -22.69
N GLY A 227 8.48 -2.19 -23.69
CA GLY A 227 8.90 -1.73 -25.01
C GLY A 227 9.02 -0.22 -25.06
N ASN A 228 9.88 0.30 -25.93
CA ASN A 228 9.95 1.72 -26.30
C ASN A 228 8.82 2.12 -27.28
N LYS A 229 8.83 3.36 -27.78
CA LYS A 229 7.87 3.86 -28.81
C LYS A 229 7.76 3.01 -30.09
N THR A 230 8.70 2.11 -30.40
CA THR A 230 8.63 1.17 -31.54
C THR A 230 8.29 -0.26 -31.12
N ASN A 231 7.85 -0.46 -29.87
CA ASN A 231 7.61 -1.74 -29.20
C ASN A 231 8.84 -2.66 -29.06
N GLN A 232 10.05 -2.14 -29.27
CA GLN A 232 11.29 -2.89 -29.03
C GLN A 232 11.59 -2.91 -27.53
N GLU A 233 11.84 -4.11 -27.00
CA GLU A 233 12.08 -4.40 -25.59
C GLU A 233 13.53 -4.88 -25.41
N ASP A 234 14.21 -4.43 -24.35
CA ASP A 234 15.54 -4.94 -23.97
C ASP A 234 15.67 -5.10 -22.44
N GLN A 235 16.77 -5.73 -22.03
CA GLN A 235 17.02 -6.09 -20.62
C GLN A 235 17.33 -4.86 -19.75
N TYR A 236 18.05 -3.87 -20.27
CA TYR A 236 18.42 -2.66 -19.52
C TYR A 236 17.20 -1.78 -19.24
N ASN A 237 16.37 -1.54 -20.26
CA ASN A 237 15.10 -0.82 -20.11
C ASN A 237 14.14 -1.52 -19.14
N ASN A 238 14.09 -2.87 -19.15
CA ASN A 238 13.34 -3.63 -18.14
C ASN A 238 13.89 -3.43 -16.73
N ILE A 239 15.20 -3.55 -16.53
CA ILE A 239 15.85 -3.41 -15.22
C ILE A 239 15.57 -2.01 -14.65
N THR A 240 15.85 -0.92 -15.39
CA THR A 240 15.55 0.44 -14.93
C THR A 240 14.07 0.61 -14.60
N MET A 241 13.15 0.17 -15.46
CA MET A 241 11.72 0.40 -15.25
C MET A 241 11.17 -0.41 -14.07
N VAL A 242 11.60 -1.65 -13.86
CA VAL A 242 11.22 -2.44 -12.67
C VAL A 242 11.72 -1.77 -11.40
N ASN A 243 12.97 -1.28 -11.38
CA ASN A 243 13.53 -0.58 -10.21
C ASN A 243 12.75 0.68 -9.87
N ALA A 244 12.44 1.47 -10.90
CA ALA A 244 11.67 2.70 -10.79
C ALA A 244 10.24 2.48 -10.30
N LEU A 245 9.53 1.50 -10.85
CA LEU A 245 8.17 1.13 -10.44
C LEU A 245 8.15 0.63 -8.99
N ALA A 246 9.11 -0.20 -8.60
CA ALA A 246 9.24 -0.66 -7.22
C ALA A 246 9.58 0.51 -6.26
N ALA A 247 10.51 1.40 -6.63
CA ALA A 247 10.83 2.60 -5.83
C ALA A 247 9.62 3.53 -5.65
N ALA A 248 8.75 3.64 -6.66
CA ALA A 248 7.48 4.35 -6.61
C ALA A 248 6.39 3.66 -5.77
N GLY A 249 6.64 2.44 -5.26
CA GLY A 249 5.69 1.66 -4.46
C GLY A 249 4.66 0.87 -5.26
N VAL A 250 4.93 0.58 -6.54
CA VAL A 250 4.08 -0.25 -7.41
C VAL A 250 4.36 -1.74 -7.16
N ASP A 251 3.31 -2.57 -7.16
CA ASP A 251 3.47 -4.03 -7.05
C ASP A 251 3.99 -4.62 -8.38
N VAL A 252 5.30 -4.87 -8.42
CA VAL A 252 5.99 -5.50 -9.56
C VAL A 252 5.96 -7.04 -9.54
N TYR A 253 5.35 -7.67 -8.52
CA TYR A 253 5.15 -9.13 -8.44
C TYR A 253 3.82 -9.60 -9.04
N THR A 254 2.94 -8.69 -9.47
CA THR A 254 1.74 -9.00 -10.25
C THR A 254 1.73 -8.25 -11.59
N SER A 255 0.79 -8.55 -12.48
CA SER A 255 0.69 -7.81 -13.75
C SER A 255 0.11 -6.41 -13.49
N LEU A 256 0.80 -5.37 -13.96
CA LEU A 256 0.52 -3.97 -13.58
C LEU A 256 -0.95 -3.57 -13.84
N ASN A 257 -1.46 -3.97 -15.00
CA ASN A 257 -2.82 -3.71 -15.46
C ASN A 257 -3.85 -4.78 -15.05
N GLY A 258 -3.43 -5.80 -14.28
CA GLY A 258 -4.27 -6.90 -13.79
C GLY A 258 -4.91 -7.77 -14.88
N LYS A 259 -4.51 -7.66 -16.16
CA LYS A 259 -5.10 -8.41 -17.27
C LYS A 259 -4.68 -9.89 -17.22
N PRO A 260 -5.58 -10.85 -17.48
CA PRO A 260 -5.21 -12.25 -17.66
C PRO A 260 -4.18 -12.41 -18.80
N GLY A 261 -3.21 -13.31 -18.61
CA GLY A 261 -2.18 -13.60 -19.61
C GLY A 261 -1.05 -12.58 -19.70
N TYR A 262 -1.05 -11.51 -18.89
CA TYR A 262 0.11 -10.62 -18.70
C TYR A 262 1.01 -11.15 -17.57
N VAL A 263 2.33 -11.08 -17.75
CA VAL A 263 3.34 -11.54 -16.79
C VAL A 263 3.77 -10.40 -15.85
N ALA A 264 4.14 -10.74 -14.61
CA ALA A 264 4.63 -9.75 -13.65
C ALA A 264 6.02 -9.20 -14.04
N PRO A 265 6.30 -7.90 -13.88
CA PRO A 265 7.58 -7.31 -14.29
C PRO A 265 8.83 -7.99 -13.70
N VAL A 266 8.85 -8.37 -12.41
CA VAL A 266 10.00 -9.12 -11.85
C VAL A 266 10.13 -10.53 -12.43
N GLN A 267 9.02 -11.15 -12.86
CA GLN A 267 9.07 -12.45 -13.51
C GLN A 267 9.67 -12.32 -14.92
N ARG A 268 9.46 -11.20 -15.63
CA ARG A 268 10.15 -10.95 -16.91
C ARG A 268 11.66 -10.86 -16.74
N LEU A 269 12.15 -10.18 -15.69
CA LEU A 269 13.59 -10.16 -15.38
C LEU A 269 14.15 -11.56 -15.14
N LEU A 270 13.44 -12.39 -14.36
CA LEU A 270 13.82 -13.78 -14.10
C LEU A 270 13.74 -14.68 -15.35
N ASP A 271 12.88 -14.36 -16.31
CA ASP A 271 12.71 -15.08 -17.57
C ASP A 271 13.70 -14.62 -18.68
N GLN A 272 14.50 -13.56 -18.44
CA GLN A 272 15.53 -13.07 -19.36
C GLN A 272 16.87 -13.77 -19.12
N LYS A 273 17.28 -14.62 -20.07
CA LYS A 273 18.31 -15.65 -19.90
C LYS A 273 19.75 -15.13 -19.86
N ASP A 274 19.99 -13.90 -20.29
CA ASP A 274 21.34 -13.37 -20.52
C ASP A 274 21.86 -12.53 -19.34
N ILE A 275 21.30 -12.74 -18.13
CA ILE A 275 21.91 -12.30 -16.87
C ILE A 275 22.88 -13.40 -16.39
N SER A 276 23.90 -13.69 -17.22
CA SER A 276 24.97 -14.64 -16.87
C SER A 276 26.09 -13.94 -16.10
N ALA A 277 27.05 -14.72 -15.58
CA ALA A 277 28.25 -14.17 -14.95
C ALA A 277 29.24 -13.53 -15.95
N ASP A 278 29.03 -13.73 -17.27
CA ASP A 278 29.84 -13.15 -18.34
C ASP A 278 29.26 -11.84 -18.87
N SER A 279 28.03 -11.50 -18.49
CA SER A 279 27.35 -10.27 -18.89
C SER A 279 27.97 -9.06 -18.20
N ASN A 280 28.16 -7.96 -18.96
CA ASN A 280 28.75 -6.69 -18.51
C ASN A 280 28.43 -6.39 -17.04
N SER A 281 29.45 -6.25 -16.17
CA SER A 281 29.31 -6.10 -14.70
C SER A 281 28.14 -5.20 -14.28
N MET A 282 27.99 -4.06 -14.96
CA MET A 282 26.93 -3.10 -14.70
C MET A 282 25.50 -3.66 -14.84
N LEU A 283 25.23 -4.55 -15.81
CA LEU A 283 23.91 -5.20 -15.93
C LEU A 283 23.65 -6.17 -14.77
N LEU A 284 24.67 -6.93 -14.34
CA LEU A 284 24.56 -7.82 -13.18
C LEU A 284 24.33 -7.02 -11.88
N GLN A 285 25.07 -5.93 -11.69
CA GLN A 285 24.92 -5.01 -10.56
C GLN A 285 23.50 -4.41 -10.53
N GLN A 286 23.05 -3.85 -11.66
CA GLN A 286 21.74 -3.21 -11.80
C GLN A 286 20.59 -4.21 -11.62
N ALA A 287 20.68 -5.41 -12.19
CA ALA A 287 19.70 -6.47 -11.96
C ALA A 287 19.63 -6.88 -10.48
N THR A 288 20.79 -7.06 -9.83
CA THR A 288 20.87 -7.47 -8.41
C THR A 288 20.21 -6.45 -7.49
N TYR A 289 20.56 -5.15 -7.61
CA TYR A 289 19.93 -4.12 -6.78
C TYR A 289 18.45 -3.90 -7.12
N THR A 290 18.03 -4.17 -8.36
CA THR A 290 16.63 -4.04 -8.79
C THR A 290 15.74 -5.12 -8.19
N LEU A 291 16.27 -6.33 -8.08
CA LEU A 291 15.59 -7.43 -7.39
C LEU A 291 15.51 -7.16 -5.88
N GLU A 292 16.57 -6.62 -5.26
CA GLU A 292 16.53 -6.16 -3.86
C GLU A 292 15.50 -5.05 -3.65
N GLN A 293 15.43 -4.04 -4.53
CA GLN A 293 14.41 -2.98 -4.47
C GLN A 293 12.99 -3.55 -4.56
N ALA A 294 12.75 -4.51 -5.47
CA ALA A 294 11.45 -5.16 -5.59
C ALA A 294 11.08 -5.90 -4.30
N ARG A 295 12.01 -6.69 -3.74
CA ARG A 295 11.84 -7.42 -2.47
C ARG A 295 11.55 -6.48 -1.30
N PHE A 296 12.38 -5.47 -1.12
CA PHE A 296 12.21 -4.40 -0.14
C PHE A 296 10.82 -3.74 -0.21
N THR A 297 10.37 -3.39 -1.42
CA THR A 297 9.05 -2.77 -1.64
C THR A 297 7.92 -3.71 -1.24
N LYS A 298 8.00 -4.99 -1.64
CA LYS A 298 7.03 -6.05 -1.32
C LYS A 298 6.90 -6.30 0.18
N ASP A 299 8.01 -6.24 0.92
CA ASP A 299 8.02 -6.41 2.38
C ASP A 299 7.53 -5.15 3.15
N GLY A 300 7.16 -4.09 2.42
CA GLY A 300 6.56 -2.87 2.97
C GLY A 300 7.46 -1.64 2.97
N GLY A 301 8.61 -1.72 2.28
CA GLY A 301 9.49 -0.59 1.99
C GLY A 301 8.85 0.48 1.11
N GLN A 302 9.45 1.67 1.12
CA GLN A 302 8.99 2.87 0.40
C GLN A 302 10.19 3.71 -0.01
N GLY A 303 10.18 4.25 -1.24
CA GLY A 303 11.32 4.98 -1.80
C GLY A 303 12.38 4.04 -2.36
N TRP A 304 13.62 4.51 -2.47
CA TRP A 304 14.74 3.74 -3.03
C TRP A 304 15.57 3.08 -1.92
N ILE A 305 16.09 1.87 -2.18
CA ILE A 305 16.91 1.13 -1.20
C ILE A 305 18.13 1.91 -0.71
N PHE A 306 18.75 2.74 -1.56
CA PHE A 306 19.91 3.57 -1.23
C PHE A 306 19.56 4.93 -0.59
N ASP A 307 18.31 5.17 -0.19
CA ASP A 307 17.94 6.27 0.72
C ASP A 307 18.33 5.93 2.17
N PHE A 308 19.61 5.66 2.41
CA PHE A 308 20.12 5.07 3.67
C PHE A 308 19.68 5.85 4.93
N ALA A 309 19.44 7.15 4.83
CA ALA A 309 18.96 7.97 5.94
C ALA A 309 17.44 7.93 6.17
N LYS A 310 16.61 7.68 5.14
CA LYS A 310 15.14 7.59 5.28
C LYS A 310 14.60 6.16 5.19
N ASN A 311 15.41 5.19 4.76
CA ASN A 311 15.06 3.79 4.61
C ASN A 311 15.02 3.08 5.98
N PRO A 312 13.84 2.89 6.62
CA PRO A 312 13.77 2.45 8.02
C PRO A 312 13.73 0.92 8.14
N THR A 313 13.94 0.18 7.04
CA THR A 313 13.38 -1.18 6.91
C THR A 313 14.28 -2.31 7.33
N PHE A 314 15.53 -2.11 7.74
CA PHE A 314 16.34 -3.21 8.30
C PHE A 314 15.53 -3.96 9.37
N ARG A 315 14.95 -3.26 10.37
CA ARG A 315 14.04 -3.90 11.35
C ARG A 315 12.84 -4.61 10.69
N PRO A 316 11.98 -3.98 9.87
CA PRO A 316 10.96 -4.67 9.07
C PRO A 316 11.41 -5.93 8.29
N ARG A 317 12.57 -5.90 7.62
CA ARG A 317 13.19 -6.99 6.85
C ARG A 317 13.63 -8.12 7.77
N GLU A 318 14.43 -7.82 8.79
CA GLU A 318 14.86 -8.76 9.82
C GLU A 318 13.67 -9.44 10.49
N LEU A 319 12.61 -8.67 10.80
CA LEU A 319 11.36 -9.19 11.34
C LEU A 319 10.61 -10.06 10.32
N ALA A 320 10.55 -9.69 9.05
CA ALA A 320 9.89 -10.47 8.00
C ALA A 320 10.60 -11.83 7.79
N GLN A 321 11.93 -11.83 7.71
CA GLN A 321 12.75 -13.03 7.53
C GLN A 321 12.72 -13.95 8.75
N LEU A 322 12.81 -13.40 9.96
CA LEU A 322 12.64 -14.17 11.20
C LEU A 322 11.24 -14.82 11.28
N ASN A 323 10.18 -14.09 10.87
CA ASN A 323 8.85 -14.67 10.76
C ASN A 323 8.77 -15.74 9.65
N ALA A 324 9.46 -15.57 8.51
CA ALA A 324 9.48 -16.55 7.43
C ALA A 324 10.14 -17.87 7.88
N ALA A 325 11.33 -17.80 8.47
CA ALA A 325 12.04 -18.95 9.02
C ALA A 325 11.21 -19.70 10.07
N ALA A 326 10.55 -18.96 10.99
CA ALA A 326 9.63 -19.54 11.96
C ALA A 326 8.47 -20.30 11.30
N ASN A 327 7.85 -19.74 10.25
CA ASN A 327 6.78 -20.42 9.51
C ASN A 327 7.30 -21.69 8.81
N THR A 328 8.47 -21.64 8.15
CA THR A 328 9.06 -22.80 7.46
C THR A 328 9.39 -23.93 8.43
N LYS A 329 10.02 -23.63 9.56
CA LYS A 329 10.33 -24.64 10.59
C LYS A 329 9.06 -25.21 11.25
N GLN A 330 8.04 -24.37 11.50
CA GLN A 330 6.74 -24.85 11.98
C GLN A 330 6.05 -25.77 10.96
N GLN A 331 6.16 -25.51 9.64
CA GLN A 331 5.64 -26.41 8.62
C GLN A 331 6.37 -27.75 8.63
N ALA A 332 7.71 -27.75 8.71
CA ALA A 332 8.49 -28.98 8.81
C ALA A 332 8.06 -29.87 10.00
N ILE A 333 7.88 -29.29 11.19
CA ILE A 333 7.41 -30.02 12.38
C ILE A 333 5.96 -30.51 12.25
N ASN A 334 5.07 -29.74 11.61
CA ASN A 334 3.71 -30.23 11.35
C ASN A 334 3.70 -31.43 10.39
N ASN A 335 4.59 -31.43 9.40
CA ASN A 335 4.69 -32.43 8.34
C ASN A 335 5.45 -33.72 8.75
N ASP A 336 6.20 -33.70 9.85
CA ASP A 336 6.84 -34.89 10.44
C ASP A 336 5.78 -35.99 10.68
N SER A 337 5.95 -37.18 10.09
CA SER A 337 4.96 -38.26 10.17
C SER A 337 5.07 -39.12 11.42
N GLN A 338 6.18 -39.05 12.15
CA GLN A 338 6.45 -39.88 13.34
C GLN A 338 6.11 -39.13 14.63
N ALA A 339 6.39 -37.82 14.65
CA ALA A 339 6.18 -36.96 15.81
C ALA A 339 4.73 -36.93 16.32
N SER A 340 4.54 -37.13 17.63
CA SER A 340 3.20 -37.05 18.25
C SER A 340 2.61 -35.64 18.19
N ALA A 341 1.28 -35.54 18.28
CA ALA A 341 0.59 -34.24 18.30
C ALA A 341 0.95 -33.39 19.54
N GLY A 342 1.41 -34.02 20.64
CA GLY A 342 1.91 -33.33 21.83
C GLY A 342 3.29 -32.72 21.59
N ASP A 343 4.22 -33.53 21.07
CA ASP A 343 5.62 -33.13 20.90
C ASP A 343 5.77 -32.08 19.79
N LYS A 344 4.97 -32.20 18.71
CA LYS A 344 4.81 -31.14 17.70
C LYS A 344 4.35 -29.83 18.33
N ALA A 345 3.35 -29.87 19.22
CA ALA A 345 2.83 -28.67 19.87
C ALA A 345 3.87 -28.04 20.82
N THR A 346 4.67 -28.86 21.51
CA THR A 346 5.80 -28.41 22.34
C THR A 346 6.88 -27.74 21.50
N ALA A 347 7.37 -28.39 20.44
CA ALA A 347 8.39 -27.82 19.55
C ALA A 347 7.92 -26.53 18.86
N ILE A 348 6.67 -26.48 18.39
CA ILE A 348 6.06 -25.26 17.84
C ILE A 348 5.94 -24.16 18.91
N ASN A 349 5.65 -24.49 20.16
CA ASN A 349 5.63 -23.51 21.26
C ASN A 349 7.01 -22.90 21.50
N THR A 350 8.08 -23.71 21.52
CA THR A 350 9.47 -23.23 21.61
C THR A 350 9.82 -22.26 20.49
N ILE A 351 9.50 -22.60 19.22
CA ILE A 351 9.75 -21.71 18.07
C ILE A 351 9.00 -20.37 18.22
N ASN A 352 7.76 -20.38 18.70
CA ASN A 352 7.02 -19.14 18.91
C ASN A 352 7.61 -18.28 20.05
N GLN A 353 8.25 -18.89 21.06
CA GLN A 353 8.94 -18.17 22.14
C GLN A 353 10.26 -17.56 21.66
N THR A 354 11.09 -18.32 20.93
CA THR A 354 12.28 -17.78 20.25
C THR A 354 11.89 -16.65 19.29
N LEU A 355 10.83 -16.82 18.50
CA LEU A 355 10.31 -15.76 17.62
C LEU A 355 9.91 -14.50 18.38
N GLU A 356 9.12 -14.58 19.47
CA GLU A 356 8.75 -13.39 20.24
C GLU A 356 9.94 -12.74 20.98
N ASN A 357 10.94 -13.53 21.38
CA ASN A 357 12.20 -13.04 21.95
C ASN A 357 13.02 -12.22 20.94
N TYR A 358 13.34 -12.80 19.77
CA TYR A 358 14.16 -12.14 18.76
C TYR A 358 13.42 -11.01 18.03
N ILE A 359 12.09 -11.09 17.88
CA ILE A 359 11.28 -9.92 17.52
C ILE A 359 11.49 -8.77 18.51
N THR A 360 11.61 -9.04 19.81
CA THR A 360 11.80 -8.01 20.83
C THR A 360 13.18 -7.37 20.75
N LYS A 361 14.25 -8.17 20.53
CA LYS A 361 15.61 -7.68 20.30
C LYS A 361 15.72 -6.80 19.05
N ILE A 362 15.28 -7.30 17.89
CA ILE A 362 15.27 -6.59 16.60
C ILE A 362 14.48 -5.26 16.65
N ASN A 363 13.49 -5.12 17.54
CA ASN A 363 12.79 -3.85 17.76
C ASN A 363 13.49 -2.88 18.73
N ALA A 364 14.46 -3.35 19.51
CA ALA A 364 15.30 -2.56 20.41
C ALA A 364 16.61 -2.11 19.75
N ASP A 365 17.15 -2.89 18.81
CA ASP A 365 18.42 -2.63 18.13
C ASP A 365 18.48 -1.25 17.47
N THR A 366 19.61 -0.57 17.61
CA THR A 366 19.82 0.79 17.07
C THR A 366 20.48 0.81 15.69
N THR A 367 21.24 -0.23 15.32
CA THR A 367 21.94 -0.34 14.03
C THR A 367 21.48 -1.57 13.23
N SER A 368 21.93 -1.68 11.98
CA SER A 368 21.65 -2.78 11.05
C SER A 368 22.30 -4.09 11.49
N GLU A 369 23.55 -4.02 11.96
CA GLU A 369 24.43 -5.16 12.23
C GLU A 369 23.93 -5.95 13.44
N ALA A 370 23.48 -5.25 14.48
CA ALA A 370 22.83 -5.86 15.64
C ALA A 370 21.54 -6.60 15.26
N ALA A 371 20.67 -5.97 14.46
CA ALA A 371 19.43 -6.58 14.00
C ALA A 371 19.68 -7.80 13.09
N ILE A 372 20.68 -7.73 12.21
CA ILE A 372 21.13 -8.82 11.33
C ILE A 372 21.69 -9.99 12.14
N ALA A 373 22.48 -9.70 13.18
CA ALA A 373 23.04 -10.71 14.09
C ALA A 373 21.94 -11.39 14.92
N ASP A 374 21.04 -10.63 15.55
CA ASP A 374 19.94 -11.21 16.32
C ASP A 374 18.91 -11.94 15.43
N ARG A 375 18.65 -11.48 14.20
CA ARG A 375 17.94 -12.30 13.19
C ARG A 375 18.66 -13.63 12.99
N ALA A 376 19.96 -13.62 12.71
CA ALA A 376 20.72 -14.83 12.42
C ALA A 376 20.72 -15.83 13.59
N VAL A 377 20.95 -15.36 14.82
CA VAL A 377 20.90 -16.21 16.03
C VAL A 377 19.49 -16.74 16.26
N GLY A 378 18.45 -15.90 16.13
CA GLY A 378 17.06 -16.34 16.27
C GLY A 378 16.65 -17.40 15.23
N VAL A 379 17.11 -17.27 13.98
CA VAL A 379 16.91 -18.29 12.93
C VAL A 379 17.66 -19.59 13.28
N ALA A 380 18.91 -19.51 13.77
CA ALA A 380 19.69 -20.67 14.18
C ALA A 380 19.05 -21.42 15.36
N GLU A 381 18.61 -20.70 16.40
CA GLU A 381 17.87 -21.27 17.54
C GLU A 381 16.59 -21.99 17.08
N MET A 382 15.76 -21.34 16.25
CA MET A 382 14.53 -21.97 15.72
C MET A 382 14.83 -23.20 14.88
N ASN A 383 15.88 -23.16 14.06
CA ASN A 383 16.30 -24.31 13.26
C ASN A 383 16.83 -25.48 14.11
N ASN A 384 17.45 -25.19 15.26
CA ASN A 384 17.91 -26.19 16.22
C ASN A 384 16.79 -26.83 17.06
N VAL A 385 15.57 -26.27 17.07
CA VAL A 385 14.42 -26.92 17.74
C VAL A 385 14.13 -28.27 17.07
N LYS A 386 14.27 -29.35 17.84
CA LYS A 386 13.87 -30.71 17.46
C LYS A 386 12.50 -31.03 18.06
N VAL A 387 11.80 -31.99 17.45
CA VAL A 387 10.79 -32.76 18.19
C VAL A 387 11.56 -33.68 19.13
N VAL A 388 11.16 -33.73 20.40
CA VAL A 388 11.62 -34.76 21.34
C VAL A 388 10.46 -35.74 21.48
N ASP A 389 10.68 -37.00 21.13
CA ASP A 389 9.64 -38.03 21.19
C ASP A 389 9.40 -38.44 22.66
N SER A 390 8.19 -38.19 23.17
CA SER A 390 7.82 -38.56 24.54
C SER A 390 7.36 -40.01 24.70
N SER A 391 7.38 -40.82 23.62
CA SER A 391 7.15 -42.27 23.65
C SER A 391 8.44 -43.11 23.68
N ALA A 392 9.61 -42.48 23.48
CA ALA A 392 10.92 -43.14 23.52
C ALA A 392 11.52 -43.15 24.94
N GLU A 393 11.07 -44.08 25.79
CA GLU A 393 11.71 -44.35 27.09
C GLU A 393 12.88 -45.35 26.94
N SER A 394 13.88 -45.23 27.82
CA SER A 394 15.22 -45.85 27.74
C SER A 394 16.15 -45.19 26.71
N SER A 395 17.32 -44.62 27.06
CA SER A 395 18.10 -44.81 28.29
C SER A 395 18.94 -43.58 28.74
N SER A 396 19.18 -43.53 30.06
CA SER A 396 20.34 -42.91 30.74
C SER A 396 20.51 -41.37 30.85
N ALA A 397 20.40 -40.90 32.10
CA ALA A 397 21.28 -39.93 32.80
C ALA A 397 20.90 -38.43 33.00
N THR A 398 20.28 -38.16 34.16
CA THR A 398 20.85 -37.30 35.25
C THR A 398 20.81 -35.75 35.20
N THR A 399 19.71 -35.17 35.74
CA THR A 399 19.67 -34.00 36.71
C THR A 399 20.03 -32.58 36.14
N ILE A 400 19.59 -31.39 36.62
CA ILE A 400 19.09 -30.85 37.92
C ILE A 400 17.82 -29.95 37.75
N ASN A 401 17.03 -29.83 38.82
CA ASN A 401 15.75 -29.10 38.95
C ASN A 401 15.85 -27.56 39.03
N ASN A 402 14.73 -26.86 38.74
CA ASN A 402 14.02 -25.92 39.66
C ASN A 402 12.88 -25.14 38.94
N ASN A 403 11.74 -24.75 39.54
CA ASN A 403 11.00 -25.25 40.71
C ASN A 403 9.53 -24.69 40.69
N TYR A 404 8.64 -25.26 41.49
CA TYR A 404 7.31 -24.80 41.94
C TYR A 404 6.00 -25.10 41.17
N THR A 405 5.24 -26.02 41.79
CA THR A 405 3.77 -26.07 41.99
C THR A 405 2.83 -26.32 40.82
N THR A 406 2.52 -27.62 40.66
CA THR A 406 1.25 -28.16 40.17
C THR A 406 0.06 -27.75 41.04
N ILE A 407 -1.14 -27.64 40.44
CA ILE A 407 -2.40 -28.08 41.08
C ILE A 407 -3.11 -29.01 40.10
N ILE A 408 -3.44 -30.21 40.56
CA ILE A 408 -4.18 -31.23 39.79
C ILE A 408 -5.62 -31.26 40.33
N ASN A 409 -6.60 -31.57 39.48
CA ASN A 409 -7.67 -32.47 39.90
C ASN A 409 -8.27 -33.23 38.70
N SER A 410 -8.38 -34.55 38.86
CA SER A 410 -8.77 -35.53 37.83
C SER A 410 -10.33 -35.62 37.75
N THR A 411 -10.98 -35.81 36.59
CA THR A 411 -11.41 -37.08 35.93
C THR A 411 -12.33 -37.99 36.80
N PRO A 412 -13.06 -39.03 36.27
CA PRO A 412 -13.10 -39.58 34.91
C PRO A 412 -14.52 -39.94 34.35
N SER A 413 -14.53 -40.69 33.23
CA SER A 413 -15.56 -41.68 32.79
C SER A 413 -16.90 -41.21 32.16
N ALA A 414 -17.55 -41.99 31.27
CA ALA A 414 -17.09 -43.09 30.38
C ALA A 414 -18.16 -43.49 29.32
N SER A 415 -17.72 -44.23 28.28
CA SER A 415 -18.42 -45.26 27.48
C SER A 415 -19.68 -44.97 26.61
N SER A 416 -19.59 -45.43 25.36
CA SER A 416 -20.65 -45.70 24.33
C SER A 416 -21.24 -47.14 24.53
N PRO A 417 -21.93 -47.84 23.57
CA PRO A 417 -22.44 -47.51 22.21
C PRO A 417 -23.86 -48.06 21.87
N SER A 418 -24.17 -48.19 20.56
CA SER A 418 -25.29 -48.95 19.93
C SER A 418 -26.70 -48.33 19.96
N ALA A 419 -27.61 -48.59 19.00
CA ALA A 419 -27.53 -49.35 17.73
C ALA A 419 -28.36 -48.67 16.62
N ALA A 420 -28.33 -49.21 15.39
CA ALA A 420 -28.94 -48.60 14.20
C ALA A 420 -30.30 -49.20 13.79
N SER A 421 -31.09 -48.41 13.05
CA SER A 421 -32.05 -48.90 12.04
C SER A 421 -32.16 -47.85 10.92
N SER A 422 -32.66 -48.24 9.74
CA SER A 422 -32.41 -47.53 8.47
C SER A 422 -33.65 -47.27 7.63
N SER A 423 -33.69 -46.11 6.97
CA SER A 423 -34.53 -45.86 5.80
C SER A 423 -33.85 -44.88 4.84
N SER A 424 -33.89 -45.19 3.55
CA SER A 424 -33.46 -44.33 2.44
C SER A 424 -34.71 -43.63 1.85
N THR A 425 -34.65 -42.67 0.92
CA THR A 425 -33.54 -42.13 0.11
C THR A 425 -33.88 -40.69 -0.29
N THR A 426 -32.91 -39.75 -0.34
CA THR A 426 -32.92 -38.64 -1.32
C THR A 426 -31.57 -37.90 -1.32
N THR A 427 -30.94 -37.81 -2.49
CA THR A 427 -29.72 -37.03 -2.72
C THR A 427 -30.07 -35.65 -3.29
N THR A 428 -29.61 -34.57 -2.66
CA THR A 428 -29.69 -33.21 -3.23
C THR A 428 -28.32 -32.52 -3.17
N VAL A 429 -27.79 -32.17 -4.35
CA VAL A 429 -26.50 -31.50 -4.50
C VAL A 429 -26.67 -29.99 -4.36
N THR A 430 -26.15 -29.39 -3.29
CA THR A 430 -26.20 -27.94 -3.07
C THR A 430 -24.96 -27.24 -3.66
N LYS A 431 -25.12 -26.67 -4.87
CA LYS A 431 -24.10 -25.85 -5.55
C LYS A 431 -24.08 -24.40 -5.00
N PRO A 432 -22.93 -23.70 -4.91
CA PRO A 432 -22.82 -22.48 -4.09
C PRO A 432 -23.45 -21.22 -4.71
N THR A 433 -24.12 -20.41 -3.88
CA THR A 433 -24.62 -19.07 -4.24
C THR A 433 -23.52 -18.01 -4.16
N THR A 434 -23.46 -17.12 -5.16
CA THR A 434 -22.43 -16.08 -5.28
C THR A 434 -22.68 -14.89 -4.34
N THR A 435 -21.64 -14.46 -3.61
CA THR A 435 -21.73 -13.34 -2.65
C THR A 435 -21.03 -12.07 -3.16
N LYS A 436 -21.69 -10.90 -3.04
CA LYS A 436 -21.13 -9.59 -3.41
C LYS A 436 -19.81 -9.32 -2.67
N LYS A 437 -18.75 -8.91 -3.38
CA LYS A 437 -17.44 -8.58 -2.80
C LYS A 437 -17.56 -7.47 -1.75
N SER A 438 -17.18 -7.79 -0.51
CA SER A 438 -17.03 -6.82 0.58
C SER A 438 -15.79 -5.95 0.37
N LYS A 439 -15.82 -4.65 0.72
CA LYS A 439 -14.60 -3.82 0.77
C LYS A 439 -13.60 -4.46 1.74
N SER A 440 -12.35 -4.65 1.31
CA SER A 440 -11.34 -5.33 2.11
C SER A 440 -11.05 -4.59 3.43
N ALA A 441 -11.15 -5.31 4.54
CA ALA A 441 -10.78 -4.82 5.86
C ALA A 441 -9.31 -5.13 6.24
N LYS A 442 -8.52 -5.74 5.34
CA LYS A 442 -7.09 -6.06 5.55
C LYS A 442 -6.32 -4.79 5.94
N GLY A 443 -5.46 -4.88 6.95
CA GLY A 443 -4.66 -3.75 7.46
C GLY A 443 -5.43 -2.73 8.29
N SER A 444 -6.73 -2.89 8.51
CA SER A 444 -7.50 -1.99 9.40
C SER A 444 -7.30 -2.35 10.87
N VAL A 445 -7.08 -1.35 11.73
CA VAL A 445 -7.10 -1.54 13.19
C VAL A 445 -8.51 -1.27 13.74
N VAL A 446 -9.06 -2.22 14.49
CA VAL A 446 -10.40 -2.15 15.12
C VAL A 446 -10.32 -2.25 16.65
N TYR A 447 -11.40 -1.86 17.35
CA TYR A 447 -11.52 -2.01 18.80
C TYR A 447 -12.92 -2.47 19.23
N GLY A 448 -12.99 -3.22 20.34
CA GLY A 448 -14.20 -3.90 20.79
C GLY A 448 -15.24 -2.98 21.42
N LEU A 449 -16.51 -3.08 20.99
CA LEU A 449 -17.64 -2.31 21.51
C LEU A 449 -18.41 -3.04 22.63
N THR A 450 -18.39 -4.37 22.61
CA THR A 450 -19.06 -5.26 23.58
C THR A 450 -18.11 -6.39 24.00
N THR A 451 -18.59 -7.40 24.72
CA THR A 451 -17.81 -8.61 25.03
C THR A 451 -17.47 -9.36 23.75
N LEU A 452 -16.18 -9.67 23.54
CA LEU A 452 -15.68 -10.38 22.36
C LEU A 452 -15.18 -11.77 22.72
N LYS A 453 -15.34 -12.72 21.80
CA LYS A 453 -14.75 -14.05 21.85
C LYS A 453 -13.76 -14.18 20.68
N LEU A 454 -12.53 -14.57 20.99
CA LEU A 454 -11.47 -14.90 20.03
C LEU A 454 -11.34 -16.42 19.98
N TYR A 455 -11.36 -16.98 18.79
CA TYR A 455 -11.33 -18.43 18.56
C TYR A 455 -10.05 -18.86 17.83
N LYS A 456 -9.59 -20.08 18.08
CA LYS A 456 -8.43 -20.71 17.40
C LYS A 456 -8.70 -20.92 15.90
N SER A 457 -9.95 -21.21 15.53
CA SER A 457 -10.39 -21.45 14.15
C SER A 457 -11.67 -20.68 13.81
N THR A 458 -12.14 -20.80 12.57
CA THR A 458 -13.43 -20.26 12.10
C THR A 458 -14.65 -21.07 12.56
N ASN A 459 -14.47 -22.13 13.36
CA ASN A 459 -15.55 -22.91 13.96
C ASN A 459 -15.75 -22.51 15.44
N PHE A 460 -16.82 -21.79 15.74
CA PHE A 460 -16.98 -21.04 17.00
C PHE A 460 -17.50 -21.86 18.21
N THR A 461 -16.98 -23.07 18.39
CA THR A 461 -17.31 -23.98 19.52
C THR A 461 -16.58 -23.60 20.82
N LYS A 462 -17.03 -24.17 21.96
CA LYS A 462 -16.39 -23.98 23.29
C LYS A 462 -14.91 -24.43 23.27
N HIS A 463 -14.59 -25.55 22.65
CA HIS A 463 -13.21 -26.07 22.51
C HIS A 463 -12.30 -25.17 21.65
N ASN A 464 -12.87 -24.43 20.70
CA ASN A 464 -12.14 -23.48 19.87
C ASN A 464 -11.96 -22.10 20.53
N LEU A 465 -12.58 -21.83 21.69
CA LEU A 465 -12.51 -20.52 22.35
C LEU A 465 -11.12 -20.30 22.96
N ALA A 466 -10.35 -19.37 22.38
CA ALA A 466 -8.99 -19.06 22.84
C ALA A 466 -8.97 -18.01 23.96
N LYS A 467 -9.85 -17.00 23.89
CA LYS A 467 -9.89 -15.89 24.87
C LYS A 467 -11.23 -15.16 24.82
N THR A 468 -11.79 -14.82 25.99
CA THR A 468 -12.96 -13.93 26.10
C THR A 468 -12.52 -12.58 26.65
N TYR A 469 -12.87 -11.50 25.96
CA TYR A 469 -12.61 -10.12 26.36
C TYR A 469 -13.92 -9.52 26.89
N LYS A 470 -14.01 -9.29 28.20
CA LYS A 470 -15.15 -8.58 28.82
C LYS A 470 -15.30 -7.18 28.20
N LYS A 471 -16.53 -6.68 28.02
CA LYS A 471 -16.85 -5.29 27.62
C LYS A 471 -16.05 -4.26 28.45
N GLN A 472 -15.58 -3.17 27.82
CA GLN A 472 -14.69 -2.18 28.44
C GLN A 472 -15.11 -0.72 28.19
N HIS A 473 -14.76 0.16 29.13
CA HIS A 473 -14.77 1.61 28.94
C HIS A 473 -13.81 2.03 27.81
N ARG A 474 -14.11 3.16 27.14
CA ARG A 474 -13.52 3.51 25.83
C ARG A 474 -11.99 3.50 25.78
N THR A 475 -11.32 3.99 26.81
CA THR A 475 -9.85 4.02 26.97
C THR A 475 -9.23 2.62 27.14
N ASN A 476 -9.99 1.65 27.64
CA ASN A 476 -9.49 0.34 28.07
C ASN A 476 -9.82 -0.79 27.09
N ARG A 477 -10.67 -0.52 26.07
CA ARG A 477 -11.09 -1.51 25.06
C ARG A 477 -9.92 -2.20 24.36
N PRO A 478 -9.98 -3.52 24.14
CA PRO A 478 -8.97 -4.23 23.37
C PRO A 478 -8.93 -3.75 21.92
N MET A 479 -7.74 -3.73 21.33
CA MET A 479 -7.49 -3.36 19.94
C MET A 479 -6.95 -4.55 19.16
N PHE A 480 -7.33 -4.63 17.90
CA PHE A 480 -7.03 -5.76 17.02
C PHE A 480 -6.63 -5.25 15.63
N LEU A 481 -5.52 -5.75 15.10
CA LEU A 481 -5.17 -5.57 13.69
C LEU A 481 -5.92 -6.64 12.87
N VAL A 482 -6.68 -6.21 11.85
CA VAL A 482 -7.39 -7.14 10.94
C VAL A 482 -6.41 -7.62 9.87
N LEU A 483 -5.99 -8.88 10.00
CA LEU A 483 -5.06 -9.53 9.09
C LEU A 483 -5.75 -9.93 7.78
N ARG A 484 -7.00 -10.41 7.86
CA ARG A 484 -7.90 -10.64 6.72
C ARG A 484 -9.36 -10.79 7.17
N GLN A 485 -10.28 -10.56 6.24
CA GLN A 485 -11.67 -11.01 6.36
C GLN A 485 -11.81 -12.42 5.75
N VAL A 486 -12.61 -13.27 6.37
CA VAL A 486 -12.95 -14.64 5.95
C VAL A 486 -14.41 -14.93 6.29
N THR A 487 -14.92 -16.09 5.86
CA THR A 487 -16.26 -16.59 6.21
C THR A 487 -16.14 -17.77 7.17
N SER A 488 -17.08 -17.92 8.13
CA SER A 488 -17.17 -19.11 8.98
C SER A 488 -17.76 -20.32 8.22
N LYS A 489 -17.67 -21.52 8.79
CA LYS A 489 -18.40 -22.70 8.27
C LYS A 489 -19.92 -22.47 8.23
N GLN A 490 -20.42 -21.54 9.04
CA GLN A 490 -21.82 -21.12 9.15
C GLN A 490 -22.13 -19.83 8.37
N GLY A 491 -21.34 -19.48 7.35
CA GLY A 491 -21.62 -18.35 6.44
C GLY A 491 -21.42 -16.94 7.01
N HIS A 492 -21.05 -16.79 8.29
CA HIS A 492 -20.87 -15.48 8.91
C HIS A 492 -19.55 -14.82 8.51
N ALA A 493 -19.56 -13.48 8.37
CA ALA A 493 -18.33 -12.71 8.17
C ALA A 493 -17.48 -12.65 9.46
N VAL A 494 -16.20 -12.93 9.30
CA VAL A 494 -15.21 -13.13 10.38
C VAL A 494 -13.93 -12.39 10.04
N TYR A 495 -13.28 -11.79 11.02
CA TYR A 495 -11.89 -11.32 10.89
C TYR A 495 -10.92 -12.33 11.49
N ARG A 496 -9.84 -12.65 10.77
CA ARG A 496 -8.60 -13.12 11.38
C ARG A 496 -7.88 -11.87 11.90
N VAL A 497 -7.52 -11.85 13.18
CA VAL A 497 -6.92 -10.68 13.84
C VAL A 497 -5.66 -11.02 14.62
N LYS A 498 -4.87 -9.99 14.97
CA LYS A 498 -3.80 -10.01 15.99
C LYS A 498 -4.21 -9.12 17.17
N ASP A 499 -4.20 -9.62 18.41
CA ASP A 499 -4.39 -8.81 19.62
C ASP A 499 -3.18 -7.87 19.80
N MET A 500 -3.43 -6.56 19.78
CA MET A 500 -2.37 -5.55 19.84
C MET A 500 -1.74 -5.38 21.23
N LYS A 501 -2.27 -6.02 22.29
CA LYS A 501 -1.59 -6.08 23.60
C LYS A 501 -0.82 -7.39 23.79
N SER A 502 -1.37 -8.53 23.38
CA SER A 502 -0.81 -9.85 23.76
C SER A 502 -0.31 -10.71 22.62
N GLY A 503 -0.10 -10.17 21.40
CA GLY A 503 0.46 -10.88 20.24
C GLY A 503 -0.46 -11.93 19.59
N LYS A 504 -1.24 -12.67 20.40
CA LYS A 504 -2.08 -13.81 20.01
C LYS A 504 -3.00 -13.47 18.84
N THR A 505 -2.95 -14.32 17.81
CA THR A 505 -3.87 -14.26 16.66
C THR A 505 -5.09 -15.16 16.88
N GLY A 506 -6.12 -14.97 16.06
CA GLY A 506 -7.31 -15.82 16.06
C GLY A 506 -8.46 -15.21 15.27
N TYR A 507 -9.65 -15.75 15.43
CA TYR A 507 -10.84 -15.43 14.64
C TYR A 507 -11.95 -14.82 15.52
N MET A 508 -12.66 -13.82 15.01
CA MET A 508 -13.80 -13.18 15.67
C MET A 508 -14.83 -12.62 14.68
N LEU A 509 -16.10 -12.51 15.09
CA LEU A 509 -17.18 -11.93 14.26
C LEU A 509 -16.89 -10.48 13.88
N SER A 510 -16.98 -10.15 12.59
CA SER A 510 -16.61 -8.83 12.05
C SER A 510 -17.69 -7.75 12.17
N ALA A 511 -18.92 -8.12 12.55
CA ALA A 511 -20.08 -7.24 12.47
C ALA A 511 -19.94 -5.96 13.35
N ARG A 512 -20.52 -4.85 12.87
CA ARG A 512 -20.39 -3.50 13.47
C ARG A 512 -20.85 -3.39 14.93
N LYS A 513 -21.71 -4.29 15.41
CA LYS A 513 -22.11 -4.39 16.83
C LYS A 513 -21.00 -4.90 17.77
N TYR A 514 -20.00 -5.60 17.21
CA TYR A 514 -18.84 -6.12 17.95
C TYR A 514 -17.63 -5.20 17.84
N LEU A 515 -17.34 -4.72 16.63
CA LEU A 515 -16.08 -4.05 16.28
C LEU A 515 -16.32 -2.76 15.48
N THR A 516 -15.45 -1.78 15.67
CA THR A 516 -15.37 -0.60 14.78
C THR A 516 -13.93 -0.11 14.67
N GLY A 517 -13.61 0.67 13.61
CA GLY A 517 -12.26 1.16 13.36
C GLY A 517 -11.73 2.03 14.50
N ALA A 518 -10.52 1.76 14.97
CA ALA A 518 -9.89 2.37 16.14
C ALA A 518 -9.35 3.79 15.91
N TYR A 519 -9.19 4.21 14.65
CA TYR A 519 -8.70 5.53 14.27
C TYR A 519 -9.79 6.38 13.61
N TYR A 520 -9.69 7.71 13.68
CA TYR A 520 -10.59 8.61 12.94
C TYR A 520 -10.19 8.70 11.46
N SER A 521 -11.17 8.59 10.57
CA SER A 521 -11.01 8.74 9.10
C SER A 521 -11.90 9.85 8.51
N ALA A 522 -13.03 10.16 9.13
CA ALA A 522 -13.86 11.31 8.79
C ALA A 522 -13.20 12.63 9.23
N LYS A 523 -13.56 13.75 8.60
CA LYS A 523 -13.02 15.11 8.83
C LYS A 523 -13.34 15.64 10.24
N VAL A 524 -12.51 15.28 11.22
CA VAL A 524 -12.56 15.84 12.58
C VAL A 524 -11.95 17.24 12.58
N THR A 525 -12.61 18.21 13.22
CA THR A 525 -12.14 19.60 13.35
C THR A 525 -11.87 20.04 14.79
N ARG A 526 -12.35 19.28 15.79
CA ARG A 526 -11.96 19.46 17.19
C ARG A 526 -12.00 18.14 17.95
N VAL A 527 -10.99 17.90 18.79
CA VAL A 527 -10.94 16.76 19.72
C VAL A 527 -10.81 17.21 21.17
N LYS A 528 -11.11 16.30 22.10
CA LYS A 528 -10.76 16.33 23.52
C LYS A 528 -9.84 15.15 23.83
N VAL A 529 -8.77 15.37 24.58
CA VAL A 529 -7.86 14.30 25.04
C VAL A 529 -8.55 13.49 26.13
N ILE A 530 -8.67 12.17 25.95
CA ILE A 530 -9.34 11.27 26.90
C ILE A 530 -8.39 10.25 27.55
N ASN A 531 -7.17 10.07 27.04
CA ASN A 531 -6.17 9.21 27.67
C ASN A 531 -5.87 9.71 29.11
N PRO A 532 -5.94 8.84 30.15
CA PRO A 532 -5.59 9.25 31.50
C PRO A 532 -4.17 9.82 31.63
N LYS A 533 -3.21 9.25 30.89
CA LYS A 533 -1.80 9.70 30.84
C LYS A 533 -1.54 10.88 29.87
N GLY A 534 -2.56 11.58 29.39
CA GLY A 534 -2.42 12.62 28.37
C GLY A 534 -1.91 12.09 27.00
N ILE A 535 -1.49 12.98 26.11
CA ILE A 535 -0.83 12.63 24.82
C ILE A 535 0.29 13.64 24.55
N ASN A 536 1.17 13.36 23.59
CA ASN A 536 2.20 14.30 23.15
C ASN A 536 1.88 14.82 21.73
N GLU A 537 2.13 16.10 21.50
CA GLU A 537 2.26 16.69 20.16
C GLU A 537 3.67 16.45 19.62
N SER A 538 3.77 16.23 18.30
CA SER A 538 5.02 15.99 17.56
C SER A 538 5.08 16.85 16.30
N ASN A 539 6.29 17.14 15.80
CA ASN A 539 6.48 17.76 14.48
C ASN A 539 6.26 16.78 13.31
N TYR A 540 6.23 15.47 13.57
CA TYR A 540 6.31 14.42 12.55
C TYR A 540 5.13 13.44 12.63
N LEU A 541 4.87 12.75 11.52
CA LEU A 541 3.71 11.85 11.36
C LEU A 541 3.86 10.53 12.14
N ASP A 542 5.08 10.09 12.43
CA ASP A 542 5.39 8.94 13.28
C ASP A 542 4.96 9.15 14.75
N LEU A 543 5.03 10.39 15.23
CA LEU A 543 4.97 10.88 16.63
C LEU A 543 6.28 10.75 17.44
N THR A 544 7.44 10.74 16.77
CA THR A 544 8.75 10.95 17.42
C THR A 544 8.96 12.42 17.82
N ASN A 545 10.12 12.80 18.35
CA ASN A 545 10.48 14.19 18.67
C ASN A 545 9.37 14.97 19.42
N LYS A 546 8.94 14.42 20.55
CA LYS A 546 7.82 14.91 21.40
C LYS A 546 8.06 16.38 21.78
N LYS A 547 7.19 17.30 21.38
CA LYS A 547 7.35 18.74 21.63
C LYS A 547 6.54 19.28 22.81
N GLN A 548 5.30 18.81 22.99
CA GLN A 548 4.43 19.33 24.04
C GLN A 548 3.54 18.23 24.61
N HIS A 549 3.51 18.11 25.95
CA HIS A 549 2.60 17.20 26.62
C HIS A 549 1.22 17.85 26.83
N VAL A 550 0.17 17.16 26.38
CA VAL A 550 -1.22 17.60 26.47
C VAL A 550 -1.96 16.73 27.50
N LYS A 551 -2.26 17.33 28.65
CA LYS A 551 -3.00 16.69 29.75
C LYS A 551 -4.42 16.26 29.30
N LYS A 552 -4.96 15.26 29.99
CA LYS A 552 -6.37 14.80 29.86
C LYS A 552 -7.34 15.99 29.90
N ASN A 553 -8.48 15.88 29.23
CA ASN A 553 -9.56 16.87 29.11
C ASN A 553 -9.25 18.15 28.32
N LYS A 554 -8.00 18.48 27.98
CA LYS A 554 -7.70 19.59 27.06
C LYS A 554 -8.35 19.33 25.69
N SER A 555 -8.89 20.37 25.07
CA SER A 555 -9.41 20.33 23.70
C SER A 555 -8.41 20.94 22.72
N LEU A 556 -8.33 20.38 21.50
CA LEU A 556 -7.39 20.74 20.45
C LEU A 556 -8.15 20.91 19.13
N SER A 557 -7.81 21.96 18.37
CA SER A 557 -8.36 22.24 17.04
C SER A 557 -7.58 21.46 15.98
N VAL A 558 -8.30 20.82 15.05
CA VAL A 558 -7.75 19.94 14.02
C VAL A 558 -8.00 20.54 12.65
N GLN A 559 -6.95 20.63 11.84
CA GLN A 559 -6.99 21.13 10.47
C GLN A 559 -7.39 20.00 9.49
N LYS A 560 -6.72 18.85 9.57
CA LYS A 560 -7.02 17.66 8.75
C LYS A 560 -6.66 16.35 9.44
N VAL A 561 -7.30 15.27 9.00
CA VAL A 561 -6.88 13.89 9.28
C VAL A 561 -5.87 13.48 8.20
N VAL A 562 -4.80 12.78 8.58
CA VAL A 562 -3.74 12.32 7.66
C VAL A 562 -3.49 10.82 7.87
N GLY A 563 -3.24 10.08 6.79
CA GLY A 563 -2.85 8.66 6.86
C GLY A 563 -1.44 8.46 7.40
N TYR A 564 -1.21 7.35 8.11
CA TYR A 564 0.13 6.91 8.50
C TYR A 564 0.13 5.39 8.75
N GLY A 565 0.61 4.61 7.78
CA GLY A 565 0.51 3.15 7.79
C GLY A 565 -0.93 2.66 8.04
N HIS A 566 -1.08 1.64 8.89
CA HIS A 566 -2.39 1.11 9.33
C HIS A 566 -3.18 2.03 10.29
N THR A 567 -2.79 3.31 10.40
CA THR A 567 -3.31 4.27 11.39
C THR A 567 -3.52 5.65 10.76
N THR A 568 -4.05 6.60 11.54
CA THR A 568 -4.12 8.00 11.11
C THR A 568 -3.60 8.94 12.20
N ARG A 569 -3.31 10.17 11.78
CA ARG A 569 -2.92 11.32 12.61
C ARG A 569 -3.92 12.45 12.45
N LEU A 570 -3.95 13.34 13.44
CA LEU A 570 -4.65 14.61 13.34
C LEU A 570 -3.57 15.69 13.23
N LEU A 571 -3.56 16.43 12.12
CA LEU A 571 -2.79 17.66 12.02
C LEU A 571 -3.56 18.75 12.77
N LEU A 572 -2.95 19.28 13.81
CA LEU A 572 -3.47 20.38 14.60
C LEU A 572 -3.26 21.72 13.88
N THR A 573 -4.05 22.73 14.25
CA THR A 573 -3.93 24.09 13.68
C THR A 573 -2.62 24.81 14.04
N ASN A 574 -1.76 24.22 14.88
CA ASN A 574 -0.40 24.70 15.19
C ASN A 574 0.69 23.96 14.38
N GLY A 575 0.32 23.24 13.31
CA GLY A 575 1.26 22.51 12.45
C GLY A 575 1.75 21.17 12.99
N ARG A 576 1.39 20.79 14.22
CA ARG A 576 1.85 19.55 14.88
C ARG A 576 0.88 18.38 14.73
N TYR A 577 1.38 17.18 14.90
CA TYR A 577 0.63 15.93 14.82
C TYR A 577 0.33 15.34 16.20
N ILE A 578 -0.85 14.70 16.30
CA ILE A 578 -1.22 13.78 17.39
C ILE A 578 -1.84 12.49 16.82
N SER A 579 -1.88 11.44 17.64
CA SER A 579 -2.55 10.19 17.28
C SER A 579 -4.06 10.37 17.16
N ALA A 580 -4.63 9.93 16.03
CA ALA A 580 -6.08 9.92 15.81
C ALA A 580 -6.79 8.71 16.47
N ASN A 581 -6.12 8.00 17.38
CA ASN A 581 -6.66 6.82 18.05
C ASN A 581 -7.85 7.20 18.96
N LYS A 582 -9.01 6.60 18.70
CA LYS A 582 -10.27 6.84 19.43
C LYS A 582 -10.22 6.47 20.91
N LYS A 583 -9.21 5.73 21.38
CA LYS A 583 -8.96 5.49 22.82
C LYS A 583 -8.18 6.61 23.49
N LEU A 584 -7.42 7.40 22.73
CA LEU A 584 -6.58 8.49 23.22
C LEU A 584 -7.27 9.85 23.09
N VAL A 585 -8.01 10.04 22.00
CA VAL A 585 -8.78 11.26 21.70
C VAL A 585 -10.24 10.95 21.37
N MET A 586 -11.10 11.93 21.64
CA MET A 586 -12.53 11.92 21.29
C MET A 586 -12.85 13.17 20.47
N ALA A 587 -13.36 13.00 19.26
CA ALA A 587 -13.89 14.10 18.47
C ALA A 587 -15.07 14.77 19.20
N THR A 588 -14.98 16.09 19.37
CA THR A 588 -16.03 16.96 19.93
C THR A 588 -16.63 17.88 18.87
N LYS A 589 -15.90 18.14 17.78
CA LYS A 589 -16.46 18.66 16.53
C LYS A 589 -15.96 17.79 15.38
N ILE A 590 -16.87 17.11 14.72
CA ILE A 590 -16.68 16.55 13.38
C ILE A 590 -17.27 17.58 12.42
N ALA A 591 -16.65 17.82 11.27
CA ALA A 591 -17.31 18.59 10.22
C ALA A 591 -18.53 17.80 9.73
N LYS A 592 -19.74 18.24 10.10
CA LYS A 592 -20.96 17.83 9.41
C LYS A 592 -20.85 18.34 7.96
N THR A 593 -20.84 17.43 6.99
CA THR A 593 -21.49 17.73 5.71
C THR A 593 -22.97 18.02 6.01
N SER A 594 -23.58 18.95 5.27
CA SER A 594 -25.02 19.19 5.41
C SER A 594 -25.80 17.93 4.99
N GLY A 595 -26.97 17.71 5.57
CA GLY A 595 -27.77 16.49 5.34
C GLY A 595 -27.78 15.52 6.53
N GLN A 596 -28.34 15.95 7.66
CA GLN A 596 -28.88 15.03 8.66
C GLN A 596 -29.99 15.71 9.49
N ASN A 597 -31.23 15.64 8.99
CA ASN A 597 -32.40 15.81 9.83
C ASN A 597 -32.51 14.62 10.81
N THR A 598 -33.13 14.87 11.95
CA THR A 598 -33.39 13.88 13.00
C THR A 598 -34.88 13.81 13.24
N ASP A 599 -35.52 12.76 12.74
CA ASP A 599 -36.88 12.43 13.18
C ASP A 599 -36.81 11.83 14.59
N THR A 600 -37.39 12.56 15.53
CA THR A 600 -37.70 12.12 16.90
C THR A 600 -39.10 12.62 17.19
N VAL A 601 -40.01 11.70 17.48
CA VAL A 601 -41.44 11.99 17.66
C VAL A 601 -41.70 12.40 19.11
N GLU A 602 -42.24 13.62 19.27
CA GLU A 602 -43.12 14.14 20.35
C GLU A 602 -42.58 14.12 21.81
N THR A 603 -42.29 15.26 22.49
CA THR A 603 -43.13 16.42 22.98
C THR A 603 -43.92 16.10 24.28
N PRO A 604 -44.42 17.11 25.06
CA PRO A 604 -44.18 18.57 25.06
C PRO A 604 -43.72 19.16 26.43
N VAL A 605 -43.24 20.41 26.47
CA VAL A 605 -43.85 21.56 27.20
C VAL A 605 -43.15 22.89 26.87
N THR A 606 -43.95 23.96 26.81
CA THR A 606 -43.60 25.39 26.61
C THR A 606 -43.82 26.16 27.95
N PRO A 607 -43.48 27.48 28.15
CA PRO A 607 -43.46 28.60 27.19
C PRO A 607 -42.20 29.50 27.20
N ALA A 608 -42.23 30.54 26.34
CA ALA A 608 -41.24 31.63 26.22
C ALA A 608 -41.74 32.93 26.96
N PRO A 609 -41.25 34.19 26.73
CA PRO A 609 -41.21 34.87 25.42
C PRO A 609 -40.03 35.86 25.16
N SER A 610 -40.08 36.51 23.98
CA SER A 610 -39.55 37.87 23.63
C SER A 610 -38.03 38.06 23.40
N THR A 611 -37.52 38.90 22.46
CA THR A 611 -38.17 39.76 21.43
C THR A 611 -37.28 40.00 20.18
N SER A 612 -37.80 40.74 19.19
CA SER A 612 -37.21 41.21 17.91
C SER A 612 -36.16 42.37 18.08
N SER A 613 -35.56 43.05 17.07
CA SER A 613 -35.89 43.29 15.64
C SER A 613 -34.72 43.90 14.79
N SER A 614 -34.70 43.62 13.47
CA SER A 614 -34.38 44.49 12.28
C SER A 614 -33.10 45.38 12.10
N SER A 615 -32.82 45.71 10.82
CA SER A 615 -31.99 46.82 10.24
C SER A 615 -30.46 46.63 10.21
N SER A 616 -29.68 46.76 9.10
CA SER A 616 -29.48 47.79 8.02
C SER A 616 -28.74 49.06 8.52
N SER A 617 -27.81 49.74 7.81
CA SER A 617 -27.40 49.82 6.38
C SER A 617 -25.96 50.40 6.24
N THR A 618 -25.08 49.97 5.31
CA THR A 618 -24.74 50.55 3.97
C THR A 618 -23.78 51.77 3.91
N THR A 619 -22.61 51.59 3.24
CA THR A 619 -21.87 52.53 2.34
C THR A 619 -20.81 51.67 1.59
N THR A 620 -20.68 51.54 0.27
CA THR A 620 -20.95 52.34 -0.96
C THR A 620 -19.74 53.17 -1.44
N SER A 621 -19.23 52.81 -2.63
CA SER A 621 -18.52 53.67 -3.59
C SER A 621 -18.49 52.97 -4.96
N THR A 622 -18.71 53.71 -6.05
CA THR A 622 -19.17 53.14 -7.34
C THR A 622 -18.70 53.96 -8.55
N SER A 623 -18.36 53.30 -9.66
CA SER A 623 -18.46 53.73 -11.07
C SER A 623 -18.38 52.45 -11.94
N THR A 624 -19.33 52.03 -12.80
CA THR A 624 -20.10 52.72 -13.88
C THR A 624 -19.18 53.02 -15.07
N SER A 625 -19.42 52.57 -16.33
CA SER A 625 -20.61 52.67 -17.21
C SER A 625 -20.73 51.48 -18.21
N THR A 626 -21.89 50.83 -18.43
CA THR A 626 -22.90 51.01 -19.54
C THR A 626 -22.34 51.08 -20.98
N THR A 627 -22.89 50.46 -22.04
CA THR A 627 -24.15 49.66 -22.25
C THR A 627 -23.87 48.54 -23.31
N THR A 628 -24.71 47.92 -24.17
CA THR A 628 -26.11 48.08 -24.69
C THR A 628 -26.62 46.71 -25.25
N ASN A 629 -27.89 46.60 -25.69
CA ASN A 629 -28.46 45.50 -26.53
C ASN A 629 -29.64 46.07 -27.37
N PRO A 630 -29.98 45.57 -28.59
CA PRO A 630 -31.17 44.69 -28.69
C PRO A 630 -31.24 43.65 -29.85
N ALA A 631 -31.82 42.48 -29.51
CA ALA A 631 -32.79 41.60 -30.22
C ALA A 631 -32.87 41.43 -31.77
N GLY A 632 -33.13 40.17 -32.18
CA GLY A 632 -33.67 39.73 -33.48
C GLY A 632 -33.58 38.20 -33.68
N THR A 633 -34.55 37.38 -33.19
CA THR A 633 -35.68 36.81 -33.96
C THR A 633 -35.21 35.96 -35.17
N SER A 634 -35.03 34.64 -35.08
CA SER A 634 -36.06 33.55 -35.04
C SER A 634 -35.35 32.18 -34.85
N SER A 635 -35.95 30.99 -34.62
CA SER A 635 -37.29 30.46 -34.21
C SER A 635 -37.07 28.94 -33.84
N SER A 636 -38.00 28.03 -33.51
CA SER A 636 -39.48 27.94 -33.58
C SER A 636 -40.06 26.94 -32.54
N THR A 637 -41.38 26.73 -32.58
CA THR A 637 -42.24 25.60 -32.14
C THR A 637 -41.56 24.20 -32.10
N SER A 638 -41.73 23.29 -31.12
CA SER A 638 -42.85 22.93 -30.19
C SER A 638 -44.09 22.34 -30.91
N ASN A 639 -44.92 21.40 -30.42
CA ASN A 639 -45.27 20.81 -29.11
C ASN A 639 -45.23 19.23 -29.20
N GLY A 640 -45.61 18.39 -28.21
CA GLY A 640 -46.03 18.59 -26.82
C GLY A 640 -47.48 18.14 -26.47
N SER A 641 -47.60 17.20 -25.52
CA SER A 641 -48.77 16.88 -24.65
C SER A 641 -49.57 15.56 -24.85
N ASN A 642 -49.92 14.98 -23.69
CA ASN A 642 -50.91 13.97 -23.25
C ASN A 642 -52.04 13.54 -24.22
N ASN A 643 -52.63 12.33 -24.15
CA ASN A 643 -53.27 11.70 -22.97
C ASN A 643 -53.56 10.17 -23.14
N THR A 644 -53.98 9.47 -22.07
CA THR A 644 -54.53 8.08 -22.09
C THR A 644 -56.08 8.10 -22.20
N PRO A 645 -56.80 7.06 -22.71
CA PRO A 645 -57.11 5.84 -21.92
C PRO A 645 -57.45 4.50 -22.69
N THR A 646 -57.68 3.42 -21.92
CA THR A 646 -58.56 2.23 -22.15
C THR A 646 -58.43 1.26 -23.37
N ASN A 647 -57.77 0.13 -23.12
CA ASN A 647 -58.24 -1.29 -23.12
C ASN A 647 -59.07 -1.94 -24.29
N GLY A 648 -58.71 -3.19 -24.66
CA GLY A 648 -59.48 -4.11 -25.54
C GLY A 648 -58.58 -4.97 -26.46
N SER A 649 -57.99 -6.09 -26.02
CA SER A 649 -58.53 -7.47 -25.95
C SER A 649 -58.24 -8.33 -27.19
N GLY A 650 -57.54 -9.46 -27.00
CA GLY A 650 -57.20 -10.45 -28.05
C GLY A 650 -56.26 -11.56 -27.55
N ASN A 651 -56.78 -12.79 -27.42
CA ASN A 651 -56.09 -13.97 -26.86
C ASN A 651 -55.06 -14.57 -27.87
N ASN A 652 -54.02 -15.33 -27.46
CA ASN A 652 -54.19 -16.64 -26.81
C ASN A 652 -52.97 -17.19 -26.01
N SER A 653 -53.30 -17.81 -24.86
CA SER A 653 -52.61 -18.86 -24.07
C SER A 653 -51.07 -19.01 -24.05
N SER A 654 -50.49 -18.79 -22.86
CA SER A 654 -49.99 -19.92 -22.03
C SER A 654 -49.92 -19.49 -20.54
N ASN A 655 -49.85 -20.45 -19.60
CA ASN A 655 -50.11 -20.25 -18.18
C ASN A 655 -49.01 -20.81 -17.26
N SER A 656 -48.58 -20.05 -16.22
CA SER A 656 -48.27 -20.53 -14.85
C SER A 656 -47.37 -19.57 -14.04
N GLY A 657 -47.63 -19.47 -12.73
CA GLY A 657 -46.57 -19.37 -11.70
C GLY A 657 -45.69 -18.11 -11.64
N SER A 658 -46.21 -17.00 -11.09
CA SER A 658 -45.44 -15.77 -10.86
C SER A 658 -44.22 -15.98 -9.95
N ASN A 659 -43.04 -15.59 -10.43
CA ASN A 659 -41.78 -15.62 -9.69
C ASN A 659 -41.13 -14.22 -9.83
N THR A 660 -41.17 -13.41 -8.76
CA THR A 660 -40.96 -11.96 -8.81
C THR A 660 -39.48 -11.56 -8.90
N ASN A 661 -38.93 -11.70 -10.10
CA ASN A 661 -37.65 -11.13 -10.50
C ASN A 661 -37.69 -9.60 -10.32
N PRO A 662 -36.72 -8.96 -9.61
CA PRO A 662 -36.77 -7.52 -9.36
C PRO A 662 -36.63 -6.73 -10.68
N THR A 663 -37.59 -5.83 -10.90
CA THR A 663 -37.68 -4.92 -12.06
C THR A 663 -36.88 -3.63 -11.87
N THR A 664 -36.23 -3.47 -10.72
CA THR A 664 -35.51 -2.24 -10.32
C THR A 664 -34.15 -2.54 -9.69
N GLU A 665 -33.23 -1.59 -9.82
CA GLU A 665 -31.87 -1.63 -9.31
C GLU A 665 -31.69 -0.46 -8.33
N THR A 666 -31.27 -0.74 -7.08
CA THR A 666 -31.01 0.30 -6.07
C THR A 666 -29.52 0.62 -5.97
N VAL A 667 -29.13 1.87 -6.17
CA VAL A 667 -27.72 2.32 -6.20
C VAL A 667 -27.49 3.52 -5.32
N THR A 668 -26.27 3.70 -4.82
CA THR A 668 -25.90 4.89 -4.03
C THR A 668 -25.26 5.93 -4.93
N VAL A 669 -25.87 7.10 -5.08
CA VAL A 669 -25.29 8.22 -5.82
C VAL A 669 -24.74 9.24 -4.84
N SER A 670 -23.65 9.90 -5.22
CA SER A 670 -23.01 11.00 -4.48
C SER A 670 -22.47 12.05 -5.45
N VAL A 671 -22.62 13.32 -5.07
CA VAL A 671 -22.25 14.49 -5.85
C VAL A 671 -21.41 15.38 -4.94
N ASN A 672 -20.16 15.64 -5.33
CA ASN A 672 -19.15 16.30 -4.50
C ASN A 672 -18.51 17.46 -5.25
N ALA A 673 -18.40 18.65 -4.65
CA ALA A 673 -17.61 19.75 -5.20
C ALA A 673 -16.69 20.37 -4.15
N ASN A 674 -15.54 20.89 -4.59
CA ASN A 674 -14.55 21.57 -3.73
C ASN A 674 -14.22 20.77 -2.44
N GLY A 675 -14.10 19.44 -2.56
CA GLY A 675 -13.81 18.53 -1.44
C GLY A 675 -14.94 18.32 -0.43
N SER A 676 -16.20 18.62 -0.78
CA SER A 676 -17.39 18.45 0.07
C SER A 676 -18.53 17.76 -0.68
N VAL A 677 -19.30 16.90 -0.02
CA VAL A 677 -20.52 16.29 -0.57
C VAL A 677 -21.64 17.35 -0.60
N ILE A 678 -22.25 17.56 -1.77
CA ILE A 678 -23.43 18.42 -1.97
C ILE A 678 -24.71 17.61 -1.73
N ALA A 679 -24.80 16.42 -2.33
CA ALA A 679 -25.89 15.47 -2.09
C ALA A 679 -25.37 14.03 -2.18
N SER A 680 -26.00 13.13 -1.43
CA SER A 680 -25.78 11.68 -1.56
C SER A 680 -26.94 10.90 -0.97
N GLY A 681 -27.38 9.86 -1.67
CA GLY A 681 -28.53 9.05 -1.29
C GLY A 681 -28.55 7.70 -1.99
N SER A 682 -29.44 6.82 -1.55
CA SER A 682 -29.76 5.60 -2.29
C SER A 682 -30.99 5.86 -3.15
N VAL A 683 -30.84 5.70 -4.46
CA VAL A 683 -31.92 5.82 -5.44
C VAL A 683 -32.29 4.45 -5.97
N THR A 684 -33.57 4.23 -6.27
CA THR A 684 -34.05 3.04 -6.96
C THR A 684 -34.50 3.45 -8.36
N VAL A 685 -33.93 2.80 -9.37
CA VAL A 685 -34.19 3.07 -10.79
C VAL A 685 -34.66 1.79 -11.48
N SER A 686 -35.30 1.91 -12.64
CA SER A 686 -35.71 0.75 -13.45
C SER A 686 -34.50 -0.07 -13.89
N LYS A 687 -34.68 -1.39 -14.04
CA LYS A 687 -33.62 -2.27 -14.55
C LYS A 687 -33.22 -1.88 -15.97
N GLY A 688 -31.92 -1.71 -16.19
CA GLY A 688 -31.37 -1.18 -17.45
C GLY A 688 -31.12 0.34 -17.46
N ALA A 689 -31.51 1.07 -16.41
CA ALA A 689 -31.22 2.49 -16.28
C ALA A 689 -29.72 2.79 -16.15
N THR A 690 -29.34 4.01 -16.50
CA THR A 690 -27.95 4.48 -16.55
C THR A 690 -27.51 5.20 -15.27
N ALA A 691 -26.20 5.45 -15.15
CA ALA A 691 -25.64 6.26 -14.08
C ALA A 691 -26.11 7.72 -14.13
N LEU A 692 -26.55 8.20 -15.31
CA LEU A 692 -27.17 9.51 -15.48
C LEU A 692 -28.63 9.51 -14.97
N ASP A 693 -29.39 8.44 -15.21
CA ASP A 693 -30.77 8.31 -14.70
C ASP A 693 -30.78 8.23 -13.17
N ALA A 694 -29.83 7.48 -12.59
CA ALA A 694 -29.61 7.44 -11.15
C ALA A 694 -29.21 8.82 -10.59
N LEU A 695 -28.37 9.59 -11.30
CA LEU A 695 -28.04 10.97 -10.93
C LEU A 695 -29.26 11.89 -10.99
N ASN A 696 -30.04 11.85 -12.06
CA ASN A 696 -31.25 12.65 -12.24
C ASN A 696 -32.29 12.33 -11.14
N THR A 697 -32.40 11.05 -10.76
CA THR A 697 -33.23 10.59 -9.64
C THR A 697 -32.76 11.17 -8.30
N LEU A 698 -31.44 11.20 -8.04
CA LEU A 698 -30.89 11.84 -6.84
C LEU A 698 -31.12 13.36 -6.87
N ALA A 699 -30.93 13.99 -8.03
CA ALA A 699 -31.10 15.43 -8.21
C ALA A 699 -32.54 15.87 -7.90
N ALA A 700 -33.53 15.14 -8.41
CA ALA A 700 -34.94 15.37 -8.10
C ALA A 700 -35.24 15.23 -6.60
N GLN A 701 -34.71 14.18 -5.94
CA GLN A 701 -34.88 13.96 -4.49
C GLN A 701 -34.26 15.06 -3.62
N HIS A 702 -33.24 15.78 -4.12
CA HIS A 702 -32.50 16.79 -3.38
C HIS A 702 -32.65 18.23 -3.93
N GLY A 703 -33.56 18.46 -4.88
CA GLY A 703 -33.81 19.78 -5.47
C GLY A 703 -32.62 20.37 -6.26
N LEU A 704 -31.73 19.52 -6.81
CA LEU A 704 -30.57 19.97 -7.57
C LEU A 704 -30.93 20.21 -9.03
N SER A 705 -30.50 21.33 -9.61
CA SER A 705 -30.46 21.49 -11.06
C SER A 705 -29.32 20.66 -11.66
N ILE A 706 -29.62 19.91 -12.73
CA ILE A 706 -28.64 19.21 -13.58
C ILE A 706 -28.60 19.91 -14.93
N THR A 707 -27.41 20.02 -15.53
CA THR A 707 -27.25 20.49 -16.91
C THR A 707 -26.32 19.54 -17.65
N THR A 708 -26.82 18.90 -18.69
CA THR A 708 -26.06 17.98 -19.54
C THR A 708 -25.73 18.59 -20.90
N VAL A 709 -24.73 18.03 -21.57
CA VAL A 709 -24.47 18.20 -23.02
C VAL A 709 -24.25 16.82 -23.63
N GLY A 710 -24.65 16.64 -24.90
CA GLY A 710 -24.80 15.31 -25.49
C GLY A 710 -26.01 14.54 -24.91
N SER A 711 -26.27 13.35 -25.45
CA SER A 711 -27.44 12.54 -25.09
C SER A 711 -27.13 11.03 -25.14
N GLY A 712 -27.89 10.24 -24.39
CA GLY A 712 -27.68 8.79 -24.26
C GLY A 712 -26.21 8.45 -23.96
N ILE A 713 -25.62 7.57 -24.78
CA ILE A 713 -24.24 7.10 -24.64
C ILE A 713 -23.15 8.18 -24.83
N THR A 714 -23.52 9.42 -25.19
CA THR A 714 -22.60 10.57 -25.32
C THR A 714 -22.78 11.62 -24.22
N ALA A 715 -23.75 11.43 -23.31
CA ALA A 715 -24.11 12.46 -22.34
C ALA A 715 -22.97 12.76 -21.36
N TYR A 716 -22.72 14.05 -21.13
CA TYR A 716 -21.80 14.58 -20.13
C TYR A 716 -22.52 15.56 -19.22
N VAL A 717 -22.27 15.48 -17.91
CA VAL A 717 -22.86 16.39 -16.91
C VAL A 717 -22.01 17.65 -16.83
N LYS A 718 -22.42 18.68 -17.58
CA LYS A 718 -21.76 19.98 -17.63
C LYS A 718 -21.96 20.78 -16.35
N GLY A 719 -23.11 20.66 -15.68
CA GLY A 719 -23.43 21.43 -14.48
C GLY A 719 -24.25 20.65 -13.45
N ILE A 720 -24.00 20.90 -12.17
CA ILE A 720 -24.85 20.47 -11.06
C ILE A 720 -24.93 21.59 -10.03
N ASN A 721 -26.15 22.05 -9.74
CA ASN A 721 -26.46 23.04 -8.71
C ASN A 721 -25.52 24.27 -8.70
N GLY A 722 -25.35 24.90 -9.87
CA GLY A 722 -24.50 26.08 -10.08
C GLY A 722 -22.99 25.79 -10.29
N TYR A 723 -22.50 24.59 -10.01
CA TYR A 723 -21.13 24.19 -10.33
C TYR A 723 -21.05 23.70 -11.77
N ASN A 724 -20.59 24.58 -12.67
CA ASN A 724 -20.49 24.33 -14.10
C ASN A 724 -19.04 24.06 -14.52
N ALA A 725 -18.82 23.02 -15.32
CA ALA A 725 -17.57 22.77 -16.00
C ALA A 725 -17.20 23.98 -16.88
N GLY A 726 -15.93 24.40 -16.81
CA GLY A 726 -15.42 25.54 -17.56
C GLY A 726 -15.22 25.24 -19.05
N PRO A 727 -14.59 26.17 -19.78
CA PRO A 727 -14.18 25.95 -21.17
C PRO A 727 -13.30 24.70 -21.32
N ALA A 728 -13.36 24.07 -22.51
CA ALA A 728 -12.51 22.94 -22.85
C ALA A 728 -11.02 23.28 -22.64
N GLY A 729 -10.23 22.31 -22.17
CA GLY A 729 -8.82 22.50 -21.82
C GLY A 729 -8.55 23.03 -20.40
N THR A 730 -9.52 23.63 -19.70
CA THR A 730 -9.30 24.18 -18.34
C THR A 730 -9.15 23.14 -17.22
N MET A 731 -9.34 21.85 -17.51
CA MET A 731 -9.43 20.74 -16.53
C MET A 731 -10.51 20.89 -15.43
N THR A 732 -11.36 21.93 -15.49
CA THR A 732 -12.46 22.15 -14.54
C THR A 732 -13.74 21.45 -15.01
N GLY A 733 -14.43 20.75 -14.11
CA GLY A 733 -15.66 20.03 -14.44
C GLY A 733 -15.90 18.75 -13.65
N TRP A 734 -16.98 18.06 -14.00
CA TRP A 734 -17.45 16.87 -13.30
C TRP A 734 -16.78 15.59 -13.81
N LEU A 735 -16.18 14.84 -12.89
CA LEU A 735 -15.61 13.51 -13.11
C LEU A 735 -16.47 12.48 -12.35
N TYR A 736 -17.11 11.55 -13.06
CA TYR A 736 -17.92 10.50 -12.42
C TYR A 736 -17.13 9.20 -12.25
N SER A 737 -17.46 8.44 -11.21
CA SER A 737 -16.80 7.17 -10.88
C SER A 737 -17.82 6.15 -10.35
N ILE A 738 -17.58 4.87 -10.62
CA ILE A 738 -18.39 3.75 -10.16
C ILE A 738 -17.55 2.88 -9.23
N ASN A 739 -18.06 2.64 -8.01
CA ASN A 739 -17.46 1.84 -6.93
C ASN A 739 -16.06 2.30 -6.42
N GLY A 740 -15.49 3.35 -7.00
CA GLY A 740 -14.17 3.91 -6.71
C GLY A 740 -13.28 4.06 -7.94
N ASN A 741 -13.68 3.51 -9.09
CA ASN A 741 -12.95 3.57 -10.36
C ASN A 741 -13.68 4.55 -11.29
N GLN A 742 -12.96 5.36 -12.07
CA GLN A 742 -13.57 6.16 -13.13
C GLN A 742 -13.75 5.30 -14.39
N PRO A 743 -14.97 5.10 -14.92
CA PRO A 743 -15.16 4.40 -16.19
C PRO A 743 -14.59 5.18 -17.36
N ASN A 744 -14.23 4.47 -18.43
CA ASN A 744 -13.87 5.02 -19.74
C ASN A 744 -15.09 5.27 -20.66
N THR A 745 -16.31 5.18 -20.11
CA THR A 745 -17.59 5.38 -20.83
C THR A 745 -18.30 6.65 -20.37
N SER A 746 -19.31 7.10 -21.11
CA SER A 746 -20.22 8.16 -20.66
C SER A 746 -21.06 7.72 -19.45
N ILE A 747 -21.42 8.68 -18.59
CA ILE A 747 -22.38 8.48 -17.50
C ILE A 747 -23.78 8.09 -18.01
N GLY A 748 -24.15 8.47 -19.24
CA GLY A 748 -25.35 7.99 -19.95
C GLY A 748 -25.14 6.72 -20.78
N ALA A 749 -23.95 6.12 -20.75
CA ALA A 749 -23.65 4.79 -21.31
C ALA A 749 -23.51 3.70 -20.24
N TYR A 750 -23.15 4.06 -19.00
CA TYR A 750 -22.97 3.10 -17.91
C TYR A 750 -24.32 2.65 -17.34
N VAL A 751 -24.82 1.48 -17.76
CA VAL A 751 -25.97 0.81 -17.13
C VAL A 751 -25.58 0.36 -15.72
N VAL A 752 -26.41 0.68 -14.72
CA VAL A 752 -26.08 0.45 -13.31
C VAL A 752 -26.61 -0.87 -12.76
N ALA A 753 -25.89 -1.46 -11.81
CA ALA A 753 -26.29 -2.68 -11.11
C ALA A 753 -26.56 -2.42 -9.62
N ASN A 754 -27.52 -3.13 -9.04
CA ASN A 754 -27.93 -3.00 -7.64
C ASN A 754 -26.73 -3.05 -6.68
N GLY A 755 -26.55 -1.99 -5.90
CA GLY A 755 -25.48 -1.80 -4.93
C GLY A 755 -24.27 -1.01 -5.43
N ASP A 756 -24.26 -0.59 -6.70
CA ASP A 756 -23.22 0.30 -7.24
C ASP A 756 -23.15 1.64 -6.49
N ARG A 757 -21.95 2.23 -6.49
CA ARG A 757 -21.69 3.55 -5.91
C ARG A 757 -21.22 4.53 -6.97
N ILE A 758 -22.10 5.44 -7.36
CA ILE A 758 -21.83 6.51 -8.31
C ILE A 758 -21.31 7.72 -7.53
N SER A 759 -20.17 8.26 -7.91
CA SER A 759 -19.57 9.44 -7.27
C SER A 759 -19.11 10.43 -8.33
N LEU A 760 -19.84 11.54 -8.45
CA LEU A 760 -19.47 12.69 -9.25
C LEU A 760 -18.62 13.64 -8.40
N ASN A 761 -17.48 14.06 -8.93
CA ASN A 761 -16.53 14.95 -8.28
C ASN A 761 -16.26 16.14 -9.20
N TYR A 762 -16.58 17.35 -8.76
CA TYR A 762 -16.23 18.58 -9.46
C TYR A 762 -14.76 18.93 -9.18
N ASN A 763 -13.95 18.89 -10.23
CA ASN A 763 -12.58 19.39 -10.26
C ASN A 763 -12.60 20.90 -10.56
N LYS A 764 -11.74 21.66 -9.89
CA LYS A 764 -11.57 23.12 -10.04
C LYS A 764 -10.08 23.47 -10.09
#